data_AF-I0K2Q5-F1
#
_entry.id   AF-I0K2Q5-F1
#
_cell.length_a   1.000
_cell.length_b   1.000
_cell.length_c   1.000
_cell.angle_alpha   90.00
_cell.angle_beta   90.00
_cell.angle_gamma   90.00
#
_symmetry.space_group_name_H-M   'P 1'
#
loop_
_entity.id
_entity.type
_entity.pdbx_description
1 polymer ?
#
loop_
_entity_poly.entity_id
_entity_poly.type
_entity_poly.pdbx_seq_one_letter_code
_entity_poly.pdbx_strand_id
1 'polypeptide(L)'
;MQTAAPATTDFAGKYAIAFPNNQLLCLPASGGSATLGVAAGDLHNPTANQLVNLYGNTQSGFTLQAPNWLYVWYNNGYVAEKQRGDTACSVFSLQTVQSSTYLVETAPDSTVYYVGANSDGTLSRVPNSETPPANAQVATNQITDSLASIRQQRSTMANPLTGVYLAGQDLRNIAFMSTDLSFADFSNTTMDSTSDANGATANGTRFDNANLTNWVANGLVCAKGSFVNAVLTNAKLSNGTFTGSTFNKADLSGANLQVSDFTGAALIGCPFAGTLVNQAIFRSANLTNADLSLAKGVEAIISIEGALLIATNLKGHDLTNVAIDAQTNFMSAVLDGCNLTGKNLTNNVFVRASMQGVKLDNTTLNGVQFAFANLTNASITGGITMVGANLANANLQNVNLTGAQLGAKTTLLKAPLSDSSQLDSGQIPADISTGLKLSGGATVQVIQSGLIWQITDGATVYQVNNNSYVLLVQQVNTSNAAVLSNAYMFETNLQQANLFAVEMSGVHWYGSGASALSADLGQANLSNAFLSGMGFKQSLMQGASLDYATLIGTVFDGANLSPSSSLKPTSFAFAAMQSTSFASTSTLYNANLTNAALALANGVPLFTLDVSFVSSLNTGTISTALRTAFANVAYTLVGVAGLTVVQAGSAWQIANIDSQNAAQTGYGNFYLALESQKNGLSFIQVYGAAPLLLLNADGKGGQVQLQLAFGPTGLTEQQLNGNTTCPSGMRYSYLSDYMTYAMLMTPALPPLPPTCLNCWN
;
A
#
# COMPACT_ATOMS: atom_id res chain seq x y z
N MET A 1 -24.34 -15.47 -30.09
CA MET A 1 -24.96 -16.38 -31.09
C MET A 1 -24.56 -17.79 -30.71
N GLN A 2 -25.51 -18.53 -30.14
CA GLN A 2 -25.35 -19.93 -29.75
C GLN A 2 -25.49 -20.79 -31.01
N THR A 3 -24.45 -21.52 -31.39
CA THR A 3 -24.57 -22.69 -32.27
C THR A 3 -24.74 -23.92 -31.38
N ALA A 4 -25.81 -24.66 -31.62
CA ALA A 4 -26.17 -25.86 -30.87
C ALA A 4 -25.04 -26.89 -30.89
N ALA A 5 -24.63 -27.36 -29.72
CA ALA A 5 -23.71 -28.48 -29.56
C ALA A 5 -24.35 -29.76 -30.13
N PRO A 6 -23.61 -30.62 -30.86
CA PRO A 6 -24.10 -31.95 -31.17
C PRO A 6 -24.33 -32.71 -29.84
N ALA A 7 -25.38 -33.54 -29.83
CA ALA A 7 -25.90 -34.25 -28.66
C ALA A 7 -24.81 -34.81 -27.74
N THR A 8 -25.06 -34.68 -26.44
CA THR A 8 -24.29 -35.24 -25.33
C THR A 8 -23.94 -36.70 -25.55
N THR A 9 -22.72 -37.00 -25.98
CA THR A 9 -22.16 -38.34 -25.86
C THR A 9 -21.81 -38.56 -24.38
N ASP A 10 -22.62 -39.35 -23.69
CA ASP A 10 -22.36 -39.74 -22.30
C ASP A 10 -21.02 -40.48 -22.19
N PHE A 11 -20.34 -40.30 -21.06
CA PHE A 11 -19.11 -41.03 -20.75
C PHE A 11 -19.42 -42.53 -20.70
N ALA A 12 -18.90 -43.27 -21.68
CA ALA A 12 -19.14 -44.71 -21.85
C ALA A 12 -18.23 -45.56 -20.95
N GLY A 13 -17.15 -44.96 -20.46
CA GLY A 13 -16.18 -45.59 -19.57
C GLY A 13 -14.75 -45.30 -19.99
N LYS A 14 -13.82 -45.79 -19.18
CA LYS A 14 -12.38 -45.76 -19.45
C LYS A 14 -11.92 -47.16 -19.82
N TYR A 15 -11.19 -47.29 -20.92
CA TYR A 15 -10.81 -48.57 -21.49
C TYR A 15 -9.31 -48.66 -21.74
N ALA A 16 -8.79 -49.87 -21.63
CA ALA A 16 -7.55 -50.29 -22.27
C ALA A 16 -7.90 -51.08 -23.53
N ILE A 17 -7.24 -50.77 -24.65
CA ILE A 17 -7.45 -51.42 -25.95
C ILE A 17 -6.12 -52.03 -26.39
N ALA A 18 -6.04 -53.35 -26.54
CA ALA A 18 -4.85 -54.06 -26.97
C ALA A 18 -5.01 -54.59 -28.39
N PHE A 19 -4.00 -54.32 -29.22
CA PHE A 19 -3.75 -54.97 -30.50
C PHE A 19 -2.96 -56.27 -30.27
N PRO A 20 -2.75 -57.12 -31.31
CA PRO A 20 -2.00 -58.37 -31.16
C PRO A 20 -0.59 -58.13 -30.59
N ASN A 21 -0.01 -59.17 -29.99
CA ASN A 21 1.31 -59.10 -29.33
C ASN A 21 1.38 -58.14 -28.12
N ASN A 22 0.28 -57.94 -27.40
CA ASN A 22 0.20 -57.10 -26.19
C ASN A 22 0.63 -55.65 -26.42
N GLN A 23 0.33 -55.10 -27.60
CA GLN A 23 0.54 -53.69 -27.90
C GLN A 23 -0.73 -52.91 -27.54
N LEU A 24 -0.69 -52.14 -26.45
CA LEU A 24 -1.80 -51.28 -26.05
C LEU A 24 -1.80 -49.97 -26.80
N LEU A 25 -3.01 -49.50 -27.10
CA LEU A 25 -3.28 -48.14 -27.52
C LEU A 25 -2.66 -47.15 -26.54
N CYS A 26 -1.85 -46.22 -27.03
CA CYS A 26 -1.12 -45.25 -26.23
C CYS A 26 -1.43 -43.82 -26.67
N LEU A 27 -1.80 -42.98 -25.70
CA LEU A 27 -1.99 -41.54 -25.82
C LEU A 27 -0.99 -40.81 -24.90
N PRO A 28 -0.09 -39.97 -25.45
CA PRO A 28 0.83 -39.18 -24.65
C PRO A 28 0.11 -38.25 -23.67
N ALA A 29 0.67 -38.06 -22.47
CA ALA A 29 0.04 -37.29 -21.38
C ALA A 29 0.21 -35.76 -21.42
N SER A 30 0.83 -35.12 -22.42
CA SER A 30 0.98 -33.64 -22.38
C SER A 30 1.33 -32.95 -23.70
N GLY A 31 0.69 -31.80 -23.96
CA GLY A 31 1.15 -30.70 -24.82
C GLY A 31 1.01 -30.85 -26.34
N GLY A 32 0.03 -30.14 -26.94
CA GLY A 32 -0.14 -30.03 -28.40
C GLY A 32 -0.81 -31.24 -29.06
N SER A 33 -0.73 -31.30 -30.39
CA SER A 33 -1.16 -32.44 -31.22
C SER A 33 -0.45 -33.71 -30.78
N ALA A 34 -1.20 -34.70 -30.29
CA ALA A 34 -0.64 -35.96 -29.83
C ALA A 34 -1.03 -37.09 -30.78
N THR A 35 -0.03 -37.70 -31.43
CA THR A 35 -0.26 -38.86 -32.30
C THR A 35 -0.58 -40.10 -31.46
N LEU A 36 -1.69 -40.73 -31.77
CA LEU A 36 -2.12 -42.00 -31.21
C LEU A 36 -1.28 -43.13 -31.80
N GLY A 37 -0.72 -43.97 -30.95
CA GLY A 37 0.12 -45.11 -31.35
C GLY A 37 -0.14 -46.33 -30.48
N VAL A 38 0.75 -47.31 -30.57
CA VAL A 38 0.71 -48.50 -29.70
C VAL A 38 2.06 -48.75 -29.04
N ALA A 39 2.06 -49.25 -27.81
CA ALA A 39 3.26 -49.67 -27.10
C ALA A 39 3.00 -50.94 -26.29
N ALA A 40 4.06 -51.70 -25.98
CA ALA A 40 3.95 -52.92 -25.19
C ALA A 40 3.34 -52.63 -23.80
N GLY A 41 2.47 -53.53 -23.32
CA GLY A 41 1.94 -53.45 -21.97
C GLY A 41 1.00 -54.60 -21.62
N ASP A 42 0.34 -54.50 -20.46
CA ASP A 42 -0.62 -55.48 -19.96
C ASP A 42 -2.05 -54.91 -20.05
N LEU A 43 -2.95 -55.63 -20.73
CA LEU A 43 -4.36 -55.25 -20.89
C LEU A 43 -5.10 -55.14 -19.55
N HIS A 44 -4.66 -55.89 -18.53
CA HIS A 44 -5.28 -55.89 -17.21
C HIS A 44 -4.58 -54.95 -16.22
N ASN A 45 -3.41 -54.44 -16.57
CA ASN A 45 -2.66 -53.48 -15.76
C ASN A 45 -2.02 -52.37 -16.64
N PRO A 46 -2.83 -51.58 -17.34
CA PRO A 46 -2.35 -50.52 -18.23
C PRO A 46 -1.75 -49.34 -17.44
N THR A 47 -0.74 -48.68 -18.02
CA THR A 47 -0.25 -47.39 -17.51
C THR A 47 -1.22 -46.25 -17.84
N ALA A 48 -1.06 -45.07 -17.21
CA ALA A 48 -1.95 -43.92 -17.43
C ALA A 48 -2.07 -43.49 -18.91
N ASN A 49 -0.98 -43.60 -19.69
CA ASN A 49 -0.96 -43.27 -21.11
C ASN A 49 -1.60 -44.35 -21.99
N GLN A 50 -1.88 -45.53 -21.43
CA GLN A 50 -2.52 -46.66 -22.12
C GLN A 50 -4.04 -46.72 -21.87
N LEU A 51 -4.58 -45.69 -21.21
CA LEU A 51 -6.00 -45.57 -20.90
C LEU A 51 -6.65 -44.53 -21.82
N VAL A 52 -7.79 -44.89 -22.38
CA VAL A 52 -8.59 -44.00 -23.23
C VAL A 52 -9.97 -43.78 -22.65
N ASN A 53 -10.44 -42.53 -22.70
CA ASN A 53 -11.79 -42.16 -22.30
C ASN A 53 -12.72 -42.26 -23.52
N LEU A 54 -13.79 -43.05 -23.40
CA LEU A 54 -14.78 -43.22 -24.46
C LEU A 54 -16.03 -42.39 -24.17
N TYR A 55 -16.55 -41.73 -25.20
CA TYR A 55 -17.83 -41.00 -25.13
C TYR A 55 -18.75 -41.44 -26.25
N GLY A 56 -19.97 -41.88 -25.91
CA GLY A 56 -20.94 -42.42 -26.85
C GLY A 56 -21.34 -43.85 -26.50
N ASN A 57 -21.44 -44.73 -27.49
CA ASN A 57 -21.79 -46.12 -27.30
C ASN A 57 -20.78 -47.00 -28.03
N THR A 58 -20.23 -48.00 -27.33
CA THR A 58 -19.18 -48.86 -27.86
C THR A 58 -19.59 -49.65 -29.11
N GLN A 59 -20.89 -49.93 -29.29
CA GLN A 59 -21.43 -50.66 -30.44
C GLN A 59 -21.87 -49.75 -31.58
N SER A 60 -22.57 -48.64 -31.27
CA SER A 60 -23.19 -47.79 -32.30
C SER A 60 -22.35 -46.57 -32.68
N GLY A 61 -21.29 -46.24 -31.95
CA GLY A 61 -20.40 -45.12 -32.25
C GLY A 61 -19.93 -44.36 -31.01
N PHE A 62 -18.63 -44.10 -30.90
CA PHE A 62 -18.01 -43.34 -29.82
C PHE A 62 -16.81 -42.52 -30.31
N THR A 63 -16.46 -41.47 -29.58
CA THR A 63 -15.22 -40.70 -29.79
C THR A 63 -14.18 -41.04 -28.74
N LEU A 64 -12.91 -41.04 -29.13
CA LEU A 64 -11.75 -41.21 -28.25
C LEU A 64 -11.24 -39.84 -27.78
N GLN A 65 -11.06 -39.68 -26.47
CA GLN A 65 -10.44 -38.50 -25.88
C GLN A 65 -9.09 -38.84 -25.27
N ALA A 66 -8.10 -37.99 -25.53
CA ALA A 66 -6.80 -38.03 -24.90
C ALA A 66 -6.77 -37.31 -23.54
N PRO A 67 -5.78 -37.60 -22.67
CA PRO A 67 -5.67 -36.96 -21.35
C PRO A 67 -5.54 -35.42 -21.38
N ASN A 68 -5.12 -34.83 -22.52
CA ASN A 68 -5.05 -33.37 -22.74
C ASN A 68 -6.42 -32.73 -23.10
N TRP A 69 -7.51 -33.49 -22.94
CA TRP A 69 -8.90 -33.14 -23.26
C TRP A 69 -9.27 -33.07 -24.74
N LEU A 70 -8.32 -33.25 -25.65
CA LEU A 70 -8.56 -33.24 -27.10
C LEU A 70 -9.06 -34.60 -27.60
N TYR A 71 -9.84 -34.55 -28.67
CA TYR A 71 -10.47 -35.70 -29.31
C TYR A 71 -9.67 -36.12 -30.53
N VAL A 72 -9.66 -37.43 -30.75
CA VAL A 72 -8.90 -38.06 -31.82
C VAL A 72 -9.63 -37.86 -33.16
N TRP A 73 -8.86 -37.52 -34.19
CA TRP A 73 -9.28 -37.58 -35.57
C TRP A 73 -8.18 -38.13 -36.47
N TYR A 74 -8.51 -38.48 -37.71
CA TYR A 74 -7.55 -38.93 -38.70
C TYR A 74 -7.02 -37.79 -39.58
N ASN A 75 -5.71 -37.56 -39.54
CA ASN A 75 -4.95 -36.62 -40.35
C ASN A 75 -3.57 -37.21 -40.68
N ASN A 76 -3.47 -38.00 -41.77
CA ASN A 76 -2.26 -38.76 -42.11
C ASN A 76 -1.73 -39.62 -40.94
N GLY A 77 -2.67 -40.14 -40.13
CA GLY A 77 -2.41 -40.75 -38.82
C GLY A 77 -3.48 -40.28 -37.82
N TYR A 78 -3.64 -41.00 -36.71
CA TYR A 78 -4.61 -40.59 -35.68
C TYR A 78 -3.96 -39.59 -34.73
N VAL A 79 -4.55 -38.41 -34.57
CA VAL A 79 -4.02 -37.33 -33.74
C VAL A 79 -5.11 -36.74 -32.84
N ALA A 80 -4.78 -36.43 -31.59
CA ALA A 80 -5.67 -35.78 -30.63
C ALA A 80 -5.48 -34.25 -30.68
N GLU A 81 -6.25 -33.60 -31.55
CA GLU A 81 -6.19 -32.14 -31.78
C GLU A 81 -7.56 -31.46 -31.67
N LYS A 82 -8.65 -32.22 -31.72
CA LYS A 82 -9.99 -31.68 -31.89
C LYS A 82 -10.64 -31.33 -30.57
N GLN A 83 -11.42 -30.26 -30.55
CA GLN A 83 -12.22 -29.88 -29.39
C GLN A 83 -13.50 -30.73 -29.33
N ARG A 84 -14.10 -30.83 -28.14
CA ARG A 84 -15.39 -31.50 -27.99
C ARG A 84 -16.44 -30.84 -28.87
N GLY A 85 -17.21 -31.64 -29.61
CA GLY A 85 -18.27 -31.17 -30.50
C GLY A 85 -17.80 -30.73 -31.89
N ASP A 86 -16.50 -30.83 -32.19
CA ASP A 86 -15.99 -30.64 -33.54
C ASP A 86 -16.48 -31.78 -34.45
N THR A 87 -17.07 -31.42 -35.59
CA THR A 87 -17.60 -32.36 -36.58
C THR A 87 -16.50 -33.15 -37.31
N ALA A 88 -15.24 -32.73 -37.17
CA ALA A 88 -14.09 -33.42 -37.75
C ALA A 88 -13.52 -34.55 -36.87
N CYS A 89 -14.10 -34.83 -35.69
CA CYS A 89 -13.68 -35.95 -34.86
C CYS A 89 -13.95 -37.30 -35.55
N SER A 90 -13.04 -38.27 -35.38
CA SER A 90 -13.27 -39.63 -35.85
C SER A 90 -14.29 -40.33 -34.96
N VAL A 91 -15.27 -41.01 -35.58
CA VAL A 91 -16.25 -41.84 -34.88
C VAL A 91 -15.80 -43.29 -34.95
N PHE A 92 -15.62 -43.93 -33.79
CA PHE A 92 -15.17 -45.30 -33.67
C PHE A 92 -16.30 -46.23 -33.22
N SER A 93 -16.20 -47.52 -33.50
CA SER A 93 -17.07 -48.56 -32.95
C SER A 93 -16.28 -49.85 -32.72
N LEU A 94 -16.77 -50.70 -31.83
CA LEU A 94 -16.28 -52.06 -31.64
C LEU A 94 -17.21 -53.01 -32.40
N GLN A 95 -16.69 -53.66 -33.45
CA GLN A 95 -17.46 -54.59 -34.26
C GLN A 95 -16.94 -56.01 -34.06
N THR A 96 -17.86 -56.96 -33.88
CA THR A 96 -17.53 -58.39 -33.74
C THR A 96 -17.80 -59.13 -35.04
N VAL A 97 -16.77 -59.72 -35.63
CA VAL A 97 -16.85 -60.56 -36.84
C VAL A 97 -16.26 -61.93 -36.52
N GLN A 98 -17.02 -63.01 -36.71
CA GLN A 98 -16.57 -64.39 -36.49
C GLN A 98 -15.91 -64.64 -35.11
N SER A 99 -16.42 -64.00 -34.05
CA SER A 99 -15.91 -64.07 -32.66
C SER A 99 -14.67 -63.22 -32.33
N SER A 100 -14.15 -62.46 -33.28
CA SER A 100 -13.08 -61.47 -33.06
C SER A 100 -13.64 -60.06 -33.02
N THR A 101 -13.10 -59.21 -32.14
CA THR A 101 -13.51 -57.80 -32.02
C THR A 101 -12.50 -56.91 -32.75
N TYR A 102 -12.99 -55.87 -33.42
CA TYR A 102 -12.19 -54.93 -34.21
C TYR A 102 -12.55 -53.49 -33.85
N LEU A 103 -11.55 -52.62 -33.79
CA LEU A 103 -11.76 -51.18 -33.68
C LEU A 103 -11.97 -50.62 -35.08
N VAL A 104 -13.12 -49.98 -35.30
CA VAL A 104 -13.56 -49.53 -36.62
C VAL A 104 -13.81 -48.03 -36.59
N GLU A 105 -13.20 -47.28 -37.51
CA GLU A 105 -13.47 -45.86 -37.74
C GLU A 105 -14.52 -45.70 -38.84
N THR A 106 -15.49 -44.81 -38.62
CA THR A 106 -16.36 -44.25 -39.67
C THR A 106 -15.88 -42.83 -39.96
N ALA A 107 -15.37 -42.61 -41.17
CA ALA A 107 -14.89 -41.32 -41.62
C ALA A 107 -16.06 -40.35 -41.92
N PRO A 108 -15.82 -39.03 -42.00
CA PRO A 108 -16.88 -38.04 -42.23
C PRO A 108 -17.67 -38.22 -43.54
N ASP A 109 -17.07 -38.86 -44.55
CA ASP A 109 -17.71 -39.25 -45.82
C ASP A 109 -18.54 -40.55 -45.71
N SER A 110 -18.71 -41.08 -44.50
CA SER A 110 -19.35 -42.37 -44.19
C SER A 110 -18.57 -43.61 -44.64
N THR A 111 -17.33 -43.47 -45.11
CA THR A 111 -16.47 -44.61 -45.42
C THR A 111 -15.99 -45.27 -44.14
N VAL A 112 -16.05 -46.61 -44.09
CA VAL A 112 -15.70 -47.41 -42.91
C VAL A 112 -14.31 -48.02 -43.07
N TYR A 113 -13.48 -47.89 -42.04
CA TYR A 113 -12.11 -48.43 -41.99
C TYR A 113 -11.90 -49.24 -40.71
N TYR A 114 -11.17 -50.35 -40.80
CA TYR A 114 -10.54 -50.96 -39.64
C TYR A 114 -9.35 -50.12 -39.19
N VAL A 115 -9.14 -49.99 -37.88
CA VAL A 115 -7.94 -49.36 -37.31
C VAL A 115 -6.88 -50.43 -37.14
N GLY A 116 -5.78 -50.37 -37.90
CA GLY A 116 -4.69 -51.34 -37.84
C GLY A 116 -3.47 -50.80 -37.10
N ALA A 117 -2.84 -51.65 -36.28
CA ALA A 117 -1.54 -51.37 -35.68
C ALA A 117 -0.40 -51.82 -36.60
N ASN A 118 0.55 -50.92 -36.84
CA ASN A 118 1.75 -51.16 -37.63
C ASN A 118 2.91 -51.59 -36.74
N SER A 119 3.89 -52.30 -37.32
CA SER A 119 5.08 -52.78 -36.59
C SER A 119 5.99 -51.65 -36.08
N ASP A 120 5.87 -50.45 -36.64
CA ASP A 120 6.62 -49.24 -36.21
C ASP A 120 5.95 -48.50 -35.02
N GLY A 121 4.83 -49.03 -34.50
CA GLY A 121 4.10 -48.44 -33.37
C GLY A 121 3.05 -47.41 -33.79
N THR A 122 2.86 -47.15 -35.09
CA THR A 122 1.83 -46.23 -35.60
C THR A 122 0.50 -46.93 -35.86
N LEU A 123 -0.57 -46.14 -36.01
CA LEU A 123 -1.90 -46.61 -36.40
C LEU A 123 -2.24 -46.15 -37.82
N SER A 124 -2.93 -46.99 -38.58
CA SER A 124 -3.35 -46.69 -39.95
C SER A 124 -4.81 -47.08 -40.21
N ARG A 125 -5.40 -46.48 -41.26
CA ARG A 125 -6.69 -46.90 -41.81
C ARG A 125 -6.47 -48.12 -42.70
N VAL A 126 -7.21 -49.20 -42.43
CA VAL A 126 -7.27 -50.37 -43.30
C VAL A 126 -8.68 -50.47 -43.89
N PRO A 127 -8.86 -50.55 -45.22
CA PRO A 127 -10.18 -50.61 -45.84
C PRO A 127 -11.05 -51.75 -45.29
N ASN A 128 -12.35 -51.51 -45.12
CA ASN A 128 -13.30 -52.53 -44.70
C ASN A 128 -13.57 -53.52 -45.86
N SER A 129 -12.85 -54.64 -45.89
CA SER A 129 -13.01 -55.75 -46.85
C SER A 129 -13.80 -56.91 -46.24
N GLU A 130 -14.18 -57.91 -47.04
CA GLU A 130 -14.95 -59.09 -46.58
C GLU A 130 -14.25 -59.89 -45.46
N THR A 131 -12.91 -59.86 -45.39
CA THR A 131 -12.12 -60.54 -44.35
C THR A 131 -11.25 -59.53 -43.60
N PRO A 132 -11.52 -59.24 -42.31
CA PRO A 132 -10.74 -58.29 -41.52
C PRO A 132 -9.29 -58.75 -41.30
N PRO A 133 -8.30 -57.84 -41.34
CA PRO A 133 -6.88 -58.18 -41.17
C PRO A 133 -6.52 -58.45 -39.69
N ALA A 134 -5.56 -59.35 -39.46
CA ALA A 134 -5.17 -59.77 -38.11
C ALA A 134 -4.61 -58.62 -37.25
N ASN A 135 -3.91 -57.66 -37.85
CA ASN A 135 -3.32 -56.51 -37.14
C ASN A 135 -4.32 -55.41 -36.75
N ALA A 136 -5.61 -55.56 -37.10
CA ALA A 136 -6.69 -54.69 -36.65
C ALA A 136 -7.60 -55.33 -35.58
N GLN A 137 -7.34 -56.60 -35.23
CA GLN A 137 -8.05 -57.27 -34.15
C GLN A 137 -7.68 -56.62 -32.81
N VAL A 138 -8.68 -56.39 -31.95
CA VAL A 138 -8.48 -55.80 -30.64
C VAL A 138 -9.11 -56.63 -29.52
N ALA A 139 -8.50 -56.56 -28.34
CA ALA A 139 -9.10 -56.95 -27.07
C ALA A 139 -9.29 -55.69 -26.21
N THR A 140 -10.36 -55.65 -25.41
CA THR A 140 -10.68 -54.48 -24.58
C THR A 140 -10.87 -54.88 -23.13
N ASN A 141 -10.41 -54.03 -22.21
CA ASN A 141 -10.68 -54.16 -20.79
C ASN A 141 -11.26 -52.83 -20.27
N GLN A 142 -12.45 -52.88 -19.69
CA GLN A 142 -13.09 -51.70 -19.09
C GLN A 142 -12.53 -51.50 -17.68
N ILE A 143 -11.84 -50.38 -17.49
CA ILE A 143 -11.20 -50.00 -16.23
C ILE A 143 -12.14 -49.15 -15.38
N THR A 144 -12.99 -48.34 -16.02
CA THR A 144 -13.96 -47.50 -15.32
C THR A 144 -15.31 -47.60 -15.99
N ASP A 145 -16.34 -47.75 -15.16
CA ASP A 145 -17.73 -47.87 -15.56
C ASP A 145 -18.24 -46.61 -16.29
N SER A 146 -19.30 -46.79 -17.08
CA SER A 146 -20.01 -45.69 -17.73
C SER A 146 -20.64 -44.74 -16.71
N LEU A 147 -20.92 -43.49 -17.09
CA LEU A 147 -21.62 -42.54 -16.22
C LEU A 147 -23.02 -43.05 -15.83
N ALA A 148 -23.71 -43.77 -16.72
CA ALA A 148 -25.01 -44.37 -16.42
C ALA A 148 -24.90 -45.42 -15.30
N SER A 149 -23.89 -46.28 -15.38
CA SER A 149 -23.59 -47.28 -14.35
C SER A 149 -23.18 -46.62 -13.03
N ILE A 150 -22.31 -45.60 -13.07
CA ILE A 150 -21.88 -44.85 -11.88
C ILE A 150 -23.09 -44.20 -11.19
N ARG A 151 -24.02 -43.60 -11.95
CA ARG A 151 -25.26 -43.03 -11.41
C ARG A 151 -26.16 -44.07 -10.76
N GLN A 152 -26.26 -45.26 -11.35
CA GLN A 152 -27.03 -46.37 -10.78
C GLN A 152 -26.41 -46.88 -9.47
N GLN A 153 -25.08 -47.02 -9.45
CA GLN A 153 -24.32 -47.53 -8.32
C GLN A 153 -24.10 -46.48 -7.21
N ARG A 154 -24.20 -45.18 -7.54
CA ARG A 154 -23.93 -44.05 -6.64
C ARG A 154 -22.49 -44.01 -6.10
N SER A 155 -21.54 -44.64 -6.81
CA SER A 155 -20.13 -44.71 -6.42
C SER A 155 -19.25 -44.98 -7.64
N THR A 156 -17.98 -44.59 -7.57
CA THR A 156 -16.95 -44.83 -8.59
C THR A 156 -16.16 -46.14 -8.37
N MET A 157 -16.43 -46.88 -7.28
CA MET A 157 -15.80 -48.17 -6.92
C MET A 157 -14.26 -48.18 -6.88
N ALA A 158 -13.62 -47.10 -6.42
CA ALA A 158 -12.15 -46.94 -6.37
C ALA A 158 -11.44 -46.96 -7.74
N ASN A 159 -12.18 -46.81 -8.84
CA ASN A 159 -11.60 -46.70 -10.18
C ASN A 159 -11.22 -45.25 -10.51
N PRO A 160 -10.07 -45.01 -11.17
CA PRO A 160 -9.61 -43.67 -11.48
C PRO A 160 -10.47 -42.98 -12.54
N LEU A 161 -10.93 -41.77 -12.24
CA LEU A 161 -11.59 -40.85 -13.18
C LEU A 161 -10.61 -39.81 -13.73
N THR A 162 -9.34 -40.17 -13.87
CA THR A 162 -8.32 -39.24 -14.35
C THR A 162 -8.62 -38.73 -15.76
N GLY A 163 -8.47 -37.43 -16.01
CA GLY A 163 -8.66 -36.86 -17.35
C GLY A 163 -10.08 -36.93 -17.92
N VAL A 164 -11.09 -37.38 -17.14
CA VAL A 164 -12.46 -37.51 -17.66
C VAL A 164 -13.10 -36.13 -17.86
N TYR A 165 -13.96 -36.01 -18.85
CA TYR A 165 -14.78 -34.84 -19.10
C TYR A 165 -16.20 -35.15 -18.67
N LEU A 166 -16.62 -34.52 -17.57
CA LEU A 166 -17.95 -34.62 -17.00
C LEU A 166 -18.59 -33.23 -16.86
N ALA A 167 -18.11 -32.24 -17.62
CA ALA A 167 -18.60 -30.88 -17.53
C ALA A 167 -20.11 -30.80 -17.82
N GLY A 168 -20.81 -29.95 -17.07
CA GLY A 168 -22.26 -29.74 -17.18
C GLY A 168 -23.13 -30.86 -16.60
N GLN A 169 -22.53 -31.93 -16.09
CA GLN A 169 -23.29 -33.07 -15.56
C GLN A 169 -23.84 -32.80 -14.16
N ASP A 170 -25.02 -33.37 -13.89
CA ASP A 170 -25.52 -33.55 -12.54
C ASP A 170 -24.86 -34.80 -11.93
N LEU A 171 -24.09 -34.59 -10.87
CA LEU A 171 -23.29 -35.60 -10.18
C LEU A 171 -23.70 -35.73 -8.71
N ARG A 172 -24.89 -35.24 -8.35
CA ARG A 172 -25.49 -35.46 -7.03
C ARG A 172 -25.68 -36.95 -6.76
N ASN A 173 -25.54 -37.34 -5.49
CA ASN A 173 -25.62 -38.72 -5.00
C ASN A 173 -24.55 -39.68 -5.55
N ILE A 174 -23.40 -39.18 -6.00
CA ILE A 174 -22.27 -40.01 -6.42
C ILE A 174 -21.14 -39.86 -5.41
N ALA A 175 -20.70 -40.98 -4.83
CA ALA A 175 -19.52 -41.03 -3.96
C ALA A 175 -18.23 -41.10 -4.77
N PHE A 176 -17.35 -40.13 -4.53
CA PHE A 176 -15.98 -40.00 -5.07
C PHE A 176 -14.91 -40.21 -4.00
N MET A 177 -15.28 -40.77 -2.84
CA MET A 177 -14.37 -40.98 -1.70
C MET A 177 -13.07 -41.67 -2.14
N SER A 178 -11.92 -41.08 -1.80
CA SER A 178 -10.59 -41.59 -2.14
C SER A 178 -10.38 -41.91 -3.63
N THR A 179 -11.18 -41.32 -4.54
CA THR A 179 -11.06 -41.51 -5.98
C THR A 179 -10.00 -40.57 -6.56
N ASP A 180 -9.26 -41.04 -7.56
CA ASP A 180 -8.37 -40.19 -8.35
C ASP A 180 -9.15 -39.51 -9.48
N LEU A 181 -9.41 -38.23 -9.31
CA LEU A 181 -10.07 -37.30 -10.22
C LEU A 181 -9.08 -36.45 -11.02
N SER A 182 -7.77 -36.70 -10.90
CA SER A 182 -6.74 -35.79 -11.41
C SER A 182 -6.90 -35.51 -12.90
N PHE A 183 -6.74 -34.25 -13.28
CA PHE A 183 -6.89 -33.74 -14.65
C PHE A 183 -8.31 -33.89 -15.23
N ALA A 184 -9.32 -34.22 -14.44
CA ALA A 184 -10.70 -34.25 -14.93
C ALA A 184 -11.26 -32.83 -15.15
N ASP A 185 -12.31 -32.74 -15.98
CA ASP A 185 -13.10 -31.53 -16.20
C ASP A 185 -14.52 -31.72 -15.66
N PHE A 186 -14.77 -31.12 -14.51
CA PHE A 186 -16.05 -31.00 -13.80
C PHE A 186 -16.63 -29.58 -13.91
N SER A 187 -16.23 -28.78 -14.92
CA SER A 187 -16.76 -27.43 -15.08
C SER A 187 -18.27 -27.43 -15.26
N ASN A 188 -18.98 -26.45 -14.71
CA ASN A 188 -20.44 -26.33 -14.80
C ASN A 188 -21.23 -27.52 -14.24
N THR A 189 -20.60 -28.42 -13.46
CA THR A 189 -21.30 -29.55 -12.84
C THR A 189 -22.14 -29.11 -11.65
N THR A 190 -23.05 -29.98 -11.23
CA THR A 190 -23.74 -29.84 -9.94
C THR A 190 -23.34 -30.98 -9.01
N MET A 191 -22.75 -30.64 -7.87
CA MET A 191 -22.48 -31.51 -6.73
C MET A 191 -22.91 -30.80 -5.46
N ASP A 192 -23.38 -31.55 -4.47
CA ASP A 192 -23.82 -30.97 -3.19
C ASP A 192 -23.43 -31.88 -2.03
N SER A 193 -24.10 -31.74 -0.89
CA SER A 193 -23.89 -32.57 0.29
C SER A 193 -24.06 -34.08 0.07
N THR A 194 -24.65 -34.50 -1.06
CA THR A 194 -24.85 -35.91 -1.41
C THR A 194 -23.71 -36.51 -2.24
N SER A 195 -22.73 -35.70 -2.66
CA SER A 195 -21.59 -36.14 -3.47
C SER A 195 -20.29 -36.13 -2.65
N ASP A 196 -20.06 -37.18 -1.85
CA ASP A 196 -18.90 -37.26 -0.95
C ASP A 196 -17.58 -37.48 -1.71
N ALA A 197 -16.65 -36.53 -1.62
CA ALA A 197 -15.30 -36.58 -2.19
C ALA A 197 -14.21 -36.51 -1.11
N ASN A 198 -14.50 -36.93 0.13
CA ASN A 198 -13.53 -36.97 1.22
C ASN A 198 -12.30 -37.80 0.83
N GLY A 199 -11.11 -37.24 1.04
CA GLY A 199 -9.82 -37.85 0.75
C GLY A 199 -9.55 -38.13 -0.74
N ALA A 200 -10.36 -37.59 -1.66
CA ALA A 200 -10.11 -37.73 -3.09
C ALA A 200 -8.84 -36.97 -3.52
N THR A 201 -8.23 -37.41 -4.62
CA THR A 201 -7.14 -36.68 -5.28
C THR A 201 -7.68 -36.05 -6.55
N ALA A 202 -7.45 -34.76 -6.76
CA ALA A 202 -8.01 -33.98 -7.85
C ALA A 202 -6.96 -33.00 -8.41
N ASN A 203 -5.70 -33.40 -8.50
CA ASN A 203 -4.63 -32.54 -8.99
C ASN A 203 -4.88 -32.11 -10.45
N GLY A 204 -4.74 -30.81 -10.75
CA GLY A 204 -4.99 -30.28 -12.09
C GLY A 204 -6.45 -30.37 -12.58
N THR A 205 -7.39 -30.67 -11.68
CA THR A 205 -8.81 -30.84 -12.01
C THR A 205 -9.49 -29.48 -12.18
N ARG A 206 -10.46 -29.40 -13.09
CA ARG A 206 -11.23 -28.18 -13.36
C ARG A 206 -12.64 -28.30 -12.81
N PHE A 207 -13.02 -27.38 -11.93
CA PHE A 207 -14.34 -27.22 -11.32
C PHE A 207 -14.95 -25.85 -11.66
N ASP A 208 -14.52 -25.22 -12.75
CA ASP A 208 -14.91 -23.85 -13.09
C ASP A 208 -16.43 -23.73 -13.28
N ASN A 209 -17.04 -22.71 -12.68
CA ASN A 209 -18.48 -22.46 -12.69
C ASN A 209 -19.32 -23.64 -12.16
N ALA A 210 -18.72 -24.63 -11.48
CA ALA A 210 -19.46 -25.71 -10.87
C ALA A 210 -20.28 -25.20 -9.67
N ASN A 211 -21.48 -25.73 -9.50
CA ASN A 211 -22.24 -25.57 -8.28
C ASN A 211 -21.83 -26.68 -7.31
N LEU A 212 -21.11 -26.29 -6.26
CA LEU A 212 -20.55 -27.14 -5.20
C LEU A 212 -21.12 -26.75 -3.82
N THR A 213 -22.36 -26.27 -3.80
CA THR A 213 -23.03 -25.81 -2.58
C THR A 213 -23.19 -26.96 -1.59
N ASN A 214 -22.75 -26.78 -0.34
CA ASN A 214 -22.71 -27.81 0.71
C ASN A 214 -21.84 -29.04 0.37
N TRP A 215 -20.98 -28.98 -0.65
CA TRP A 215 -20.19 -30.12 -1.09
C TRP A 215 -19.28 -30.65 0.04
N VAL A 216 -19.10 -31.97 0.12
CA VAL A 216 -18.31 -32.62 1.18
C VAL A 216 -17.03 -33.18 0.57
N ALA A 217 -15.90 -32.54 0.82
CA ALA A 217 -14.60 -32.92 0.28
C ALA A 217 -13.45 -32.60 1.26
N ASN A 218 -13.57 -33.07 2.50
CA ASN A 218 -12.51 -32.92 3.51
C ASN A 218 -11.31 -33.77 3.12
N GLY A 219 -10.10 -33.26 3.33
CA GLY A 219 -8.87 -33.95 2.93
C GLY A 219 -8.67 -34.03 1.41
N LEU A 220 -9.41 -33.25 0.61
CA LEU A 220 -9.24 -33.20 -0.84
C LEU A 220 -7.83 -32.71 -1.20
N VAL A 221 -7.10 -33.50 -1.99
CA VAL A 221 -5.78 -33.13 -2.50
C VAL A 221 -5.94 -32.62 -3.93
N CYS A 222 -5.99 -31.31 -4.10
CA CYS A 222 -6.26 -30.65 -5.37
C CYS A 222 -5.20 -29.58 -5.64
N ALA A 223 -3.95 -29.99 -5.88
CA ALA A 223 -2.89 -29.08 -6.29
C ALA A 223 -3.08 -28.64 -7.73
N LYS A 224 -2.88 -27.35 -8.01
CA LYS A 224 -3.05 -26.72 -9.35
C LYS A 224 -4.43 -26.96 -9.98
N GLY A 225 -5.45 -27.21 -9.16
CA GLY A 225 -6.83 -27.29 -9.61
C GLY A 225 -7.41 -25.90 -9.91
N SER A 226 -8.54 -25.87 -10.61
CA SER A 226 -9.26 -24.65 -10.95
C SER A 226 -10.69 -24.69 -10.41
N PHE A 227 -11.12 -23.64 -9.74
CA PHE A 227 -12.44 -23.42 -9.14
C PHE A 227 -12.97 -22.05 -9.57
N VAL A 228 -12.58 -21.54 -10.74
CA VAL A 228 -12.92 -20.17 -11.17
C VAL A 228 -14.44 -20.00 -11.25
N ASN A 229 -14.97 -18.99 -10.56
CA ASN A 229 -16.41 -18.74 -10.40
C ASN A 229 -17.22 -19.94 -9.83
N ALA A 230 -16.60 -20.92 -9.18
CA ALA A 230 -17.32 -22.02 -8.56
C ALA A 230 -18.13 -21.52 -7.35
N VAL A 231 -19.28 -22.12 -7.11
CA VAL A 231 -20.12 -21.82 -5.93
C VAL A 231 -19.81 -22.86 -4.86
N LEU A 232 -19.01 -22.49 -3.86
CA LEU A 232 -18.56 -23.35 -2.75
C LEU A 232 -19.23 -22.96 -1.43
N THR A 233 -20.41 -22.33 -1.49
CA THR A 233 -21.15 -21.91 -0.30
C THR A 233 -21.39 -23.09 0.63
N ASN A 234 -20.97 -22.96 1.89
CA ASN A 234 -21.04 -23.99 2.93
C ASN A 234 -20.33 -25.32 2.61
N ALA A 235 -19.43 -25.35 1.62
CA ALA A 235 -18.64 -26.54 1.31
C ALA A 235 -17.73 -26.94 2.48
N LYS A 236 -17.53 -28.24 2.69
CA LYS A 236 -16.64 -28.80 3.71
C LYS A 236 -15.34 -29.22 3.05
N LEU A 237 -14.31 -28.40 3.18
CA LEU A 237 -12.99 -28.59 2.57
C LEU A 237 -11.87 -28.72 3.61
N SER A 238 -12.22 -29.01 4.88
CA SER A 238 -11.24 -29.04 5.97
C SER A 238 -10.13 -30.06 5.72
N ASN A 239 -8.92 -29.76 6.19
CA ASN A 239 -7.71 -30.56 5.94
C ASN A 239 -7.37 -30.75 4.44
N GLY A 240 -7.92 -29.94 3.54
CA GLY A 240 -7.64 -30.02 2.11
C GLY A 240 -6.28 -29.42 1.75
N THR A 241 -5.72 -29.86 0.62
CA THR A 241 -4.48 -29.31 0.04
C THR A 241 -4.79 -28.71 -1.34
N PHE A 242 -4.64 -27.39 -1.46
CA PHE A 242 -5.02 -26.59 -2.62
C PHE A 242 -3.83 -25.80 -3.18
N THR A 243 -2.63 -26.37 -3.08
CA THR A 243 -1.39 -25.67 -3.43
C THR A 243 -1.35 -25.27 -4.90
N GLY A 244 -1.10 -23.98 -5.16
CA GLY A 244 -1.08 -23.42 -6.50
C GLY A 244 -2.42 -23.45 -7.25
N SER A 245 -3.53 -23.73 -6.57
CA SER A 245 -4.86 -23.80 -7.18
C SER A 245 -5.48 -22.42 -7.41
N THR A 246 -6.42 -22.32 -8.35
CA THR A 246 -7.08 -21.06 -8.70
C THR A 246 -8.54 -21.08 -8.26
N PHE A 247 -8.91 -20.21 -7.32
CA PHE A 247 -10.25 -19.97 -6.81
C PHE A 247 -10.82 -18.63 -7.25
N ASN A 248 -10.21 -17.91 -8.19
CA ASN A 248 -10.62 -16.55 -8.54
C ASN A 248 -12.15 -16.42 -8.71
N LYS A 249 -12.74 -15.52 -7.92
CA LYS A 249 -14.18 -15.23 -7.85
C LYS A 249 -15.07 -16.41 -7.44
N ALA A 250 -14.51 -17.46 -6.85
CA ALA A 250 -15.29 -18.53 -6.23
C ALA A 250 -15.98 -18.01 -4.97
N ASP A 251 -17.23 -18.40 -4.76
CA ASP A 251 -17.96 -18.05 -3.54
C ASP A 251 -17.64 -19.06 -2.43
N LEU A 252 -16.82 -18.65 -1.46
CA LEU A 252 -16.42 -19.47 -0.32
C LEU A 252 -17.26 -19.20 0.93
N SER A 253 -18.36 -18.45 0.82
CA SER A 253 -19.15 -18.01 1.98
C SER A 253 -19.67 -19.20 2.78
N GLY A 254 -19.41 -19.21 4.09
CA GLY A 254 -19.78 -20.28 5.01
C GLY A 254 -19.00 -21.59 4.85
N ALA A 255 -18.05 -21.69 3.92
CA ALA A 255 -17.24 -22.89 3.74
C ALA A 255 -16.39 -23.20 4.99
N ASN A 256 -16.07 -24.48 5.20
CA ASN A 256 -15.12 -24.91 6.21
C ASN A 256 -13.77 -25.18 5.54
N LEU A 257 -12.79 -24.29 5.78
CA LEU A 257 -11.42 -24.36 5.28
C LEU A 257 -10.41 -24.64 6.40
N GLN A 258 -10.87 -25.12 7.56
CA GLN A 258 -10.00 -25.34 8.71
C GLN A 258 -8.85 -26.29 8.36
N VAL A 259 -7.64 -25.97 8.84
CA VAL A 259 -6.41 -26.77 8.64
C VAL A 259 -6.05 -26.98 7.15
N SER A 260 -6.62 -26.19 6.22
CA SER A 260 -6.38 -26.38 4.79
C SER A 260 -5.18 -25.57 4.30
N ASP A 261 -4.47 -26.11 3.31
CA ASP A 261 -3.28 -25.49 2.73
C ASP A 261 -3.58 -24.84 1.37
N PHE A 262 -3.51 -23.51 1.32
CA PHE A 262 -3.67 -22.69 0.12
C PHE A 262 -2.34 -22.08 -0.35
N THR A 263 -1.20 -22.72 -0.04
CA THR A 263 0.12 -22.18 -0.40
C THR A 263 0.22 -21.91 -1.90
N GLY A 264 0.52 -20.66 -2.27
CA GLY A 264 0.63 -20.22 -3.66
C GLY A 264 -0.69 -20.20 -4.45
N ALA A 265 -1.84 -20.40 -3.81
CA ALA A 265 -3.14 -20.39 -4.49
C ALA A 265 -3.60 -18.96 -4.85
N ALA A 266 -4.41 -18.83 -5.88
CA ALA A 266 -5.03 -17.56 -6.29
C ALA A 266 -6.49 -17.51 -5.85
N LEU A 267 -6.84 -16.65 -4.91
CA LEU A 267 -8.18 -16.46 -4.33
C LEU A 267 -8.71 -15.04 -4.62
N ILE A 268 -8.47 -14.55 -5.84
CA ILE A 268 -8.74 -13.15 -6.20
C ILE A 268 -10.26 -12.90 -6.21
N GLY A 269 -10.71 -11.92 -5.44
CA GLY A 269 -12.12 -11.49 -5.43
C GLY A 269 -13.08 -12.48 -4.75
N CYS A 270 -12.59 -13.42 -3.93
CA CYS A 270 -13.44 -14.38 -3.25
C CYS A 270 -14.11 -13.77 -2.00
N PRO A 271 -15.44 -13.95 -1.81
CA PRO A 271 -16.09 -13.69 -0.53
C PRO A 271 -15.84 -14.82 0.47
N PHE A 272 -15.48 -14.46 1.71
CA PHE A 272 -15.29 -15.40 2.84
C PHE A 272 -16.30 -15.17 3.96
N ALA A 273 -17.49 -14.64 3.66
CA ALA A 273 -18.47 -14.32 4.69
C ALA A 273 -18.88 -15.58 5.45
N GLY A 274 -18.61 -15.63 6.76
CA GLY A 274 -18.90 -16.79 7.61
C GLY A 274 -17.99 -18.00 7.42
N THR A 275 -16.99 -17.94 6.52
CA THR A 275 -16.04 -19.03 6.26
C THR A 275 -15.19 -19.32 7.49
N LEU A 276 -14.96 -20.60 7.81
CA LEU A 276 -14.09 -21.02 8.90
C LEU A 276 -12.66 -21.21 8.39
N VAL A 277 -11.71 -20.43 8.88
CA VAL A 277 -10.29 -20.46 8.42
C VAL A 277 -9.31 -20.80 9.54
N ASN A 278 -9.77 -21.36 10.67
CA ASN A 278 -8.89 -21.72 11.77
C ASN A 278 -7.77 -22.66 11.28
N GLN A 279 -6.53 -22.31 11.59
CA GLN A 279 -5.34 -23.06 11.22
C GLN A 279 -5.12 -23.23 9.70
N ALA A 280 -5.79 -22.44 8.86
CA ALA A 280 -5.51 -22.43 7.43
C ALA A 280 -4.12 -21.80 7.15
N ILE A 281 -3.53 -22.17 6.00
CA ILE A 281 -2.24 -21.67 5.53
C ILE A 281 -2.46 -20.93 4.20
N PHE A 282 -2.10 -19.64 4.14
CA PHE A 282 -2.20 -18.81 2.94
C PHE A 282 -0.83 -18.27 2.49
N ARG A 283 0.24 -19.00 2.79
CA ARG A 283 1.61 -18.61 2.43
C ARG A 283 1.73 -18.39 0.92
N SER A 284 2.22 -17.22 0.51
CA SER A 284 2.37 -16.81 -0.89
C SER A 284 1.06 -16.87 -1.70
N ALA A 285 -0.10 -16.94 -1.05
CA ALA A 285 -1.40 -16.91 -1.72
C ALA A 285 -1.72 -15.50 -2.22
N ASN A 286 -2.50 -15.41 -3.30
CA ASN A 286 -3.00 -14.15 -3.81
C ASN A 286 -4.46 -13.95 -3.39
N LEU A 287 -4.70 -13.11 -2.39
CA LEU A 287 -6.00 -12.75 -1.84
C LEU A 287 -6.47 -11.37 -2.32
N THR A 288 -5.95 -10.90 -3.46
CA THR A 288 -6.28 -9.57 -3.99
C THR A 288 -7.79 -9.41 -4.15
N ASN A 289 -8.36 -8.32 -3.64
CA ASN A 289 -9.80 -8.03 -3.61
C ASN A 289 -10.68 -9.07 -2.87
N ALA A 290 -10.12 -10.01 -2.09
CA ALA A 290 -10.91 -10.92 -1.28
C ALA A 290 -11.55 -10.19 -0.08
N ASP A 291 -12.72 -10.68 0.37
CA ASP A 291 -13.40 -10.14 1.55
C ASP A 291 -13.39 -11.16 2.70
N LEU A 292 -12.53 -10.92 3.70
CA LEU A 292 -12.41 -11.72 4.91
C LEU A 292 -13.05 -11.04 6.13
N SER A 293 -13.74 -9.92 5.98
CA SER A 293 -14.26 -9.13 7.12
C SER A 293 -15.21 -9.89 8.05
N LEU A 294 -15.93 -10.89 7.51
CA LEU A 294 -16.84 -11.75 8.26
C LEU A 294 -16.37 -13.22 8.33
N ALA A 295 -15.11 -13.49 7.95
CA ALA A 295 -14.51 -14.80 8.15
C ALA A 295 -14.29 -15.07 9.64
N LYS A 296 -14.38 -16.34 10.06
CA LYS A 296 -14.23 -16.76 11.45
C LYS A 296 -12.91 -17.50 11.65
N GLY A 297 -12.21 -17.19 12.74
CA GLY A 297 -10.94 -17.84 13.08
C GLY A 297 -9.74 -17.26 12.32
N VAL A 298 -9.83 -16.03 11.81
CA VAL A 298 -8.71 -15.32 11.17
C VAL A 298 -7.55 -15.16 12.14
N GLU A 299 -7.85 -14.94 13.42
CA GLU A 299 -6.91 -14.88 14.53
C GLU A 299 -6.13 -16.18 14.78
N ALA A 300 -6.62 -17.30 14.22
CA ALA A 300 -6.02 -18.62 14.31
C ALA A 300 -5.40 -19.06 12.97
N ILE A 301 -5.28 -18.18 11.97
CA ILE A 301 -4.51 -18.47 10.75
C ILE A 301 -3.04 -18.65 11.12
N ILE A 302 -2.43 -19.71 10.59
CA ILE A 302 -1.05 -20.05 10.92
C ILE A 302 -0.07 -19.09 10.23
N SER A 303 -0.23 -18.88 8.91
CA SER A 303 0.71 -18.06 8.14
C SER A 303 0.06 -17.41 6.92
N ILE A 304 0.38 -16.13 6.73
CA ILE A 304 0.13 -15.34 5.51
C ILE A 304 1.45 -14.81 4.91
N GLU A 305 2.58 -15.42 5.26
CA GLU A 305 3.92 -15.01 4.80
C GLU A 305 3.99 -14.96 3.26
N GLY A 306 4.51 -13.86 2.71
CA GLY A 306 4.57 -13.59 1.27
C GLY A 306 3.22 -13.46 0.56
N ALA A 307 2.08 -13.42 1.28
CA ALA A 307 0.77 -13.30 0.66
C ALA A 307 0.54 -11.91 0.04
N LEU A 308 -0.22 -11.87 -1.05
CA LEU A 308 -0.70 -10.63 -1.67
C LEU A 308 -2.11 -10.33 -1.15
N LEU A 309 -2.21 -9.37 -0.24
CA LEU A 309 -3.46 -8.91 0.40
C LEU A 309 -3.91 -7.56 -0.18
N ILE A 310 -3.71 -7.36 -1.49
CA ILE A 310 -3.96 -6.09 -2.16
C ILE A 310 -5.46 -5.84 -2.20
N ALA A 311 -5.92 -4.71 -1.63
CA ALA A 311 -7.35 -4.40 -1.51
C ALA A 311 -8.19 -5.49 -0.82
N THR A 312 -7.58 -6.32 0.03
CA THR A 312 -8.27 -7.32 0.83
C THR A 312 -8.95 -6.67 2.03
N ASN A 313 -10.18 -7.10 2.36
CA ASN A 313 -10.88 -6.63 3.54
C ASN A 313 -10.65 -7.56 4.74
N LEU A 314 -9.92 -7.07 5.74
CA LEU A 314 -9.55 -7.77 6.99
C LEU A 314 -10.14 -7.08 8.24
N LYS A 315 -11.08 -6.15 8.05
CA LYS A 315 -11.59 -5.26 9.09
C LYS A 315 -11.92 -5.97 10.41
N GLY A 316 -11.40 -5.42 11.51
CA GLY A 316 -11.75 -5.80 12.89
C GLY A 316 -11.07 -7.07 13.43
N HIS A 317 -10.20 -7.73 12.66
CA HIS A 317 -9.58 -8.98 13.09
C HIS A 317 -8.38 -8.79 14.04
N ASP A 318 -8.21 -9.76 14.93
CA ASP A 318 -6.99 -9.87 15.73
C ASP A 318 -5.92 -10.65 14.96
N LEU A 319 -4.83 -9.99 14.60
CA LEU A 319 -3.73 -10.56 13.82
C LEU A 319 -2.49 -10.83 14.70
N THR A 320 -2.56 -10.67 16.01
CA THR A 320 -1.41 -10.76 16.93
C THR A 320 -0.68 -12.11 16.88
N ASN A 321 -1.37 -13.21 16.54
CA ASN A 321 -0.78 -14.55 16.40
C ASN A 321 -0.48 -14.98 14.95
N VAL A 322 -0.92 -14.21 13.95
CA VAL A 322 -0.74 -14.56 12.53
C VAL A 322 0.69 -14.26 12.06
N ALA A 323 1.39 -15.23 11.45
CA ALA A 323 2.73 -14.98 10.92
C ALA A 323 2.70 -14.04 9.69
N ILE A 324 3.44 -12.93 9.76
CA ILE A 324 3.59 -11.90 8.73
C ILE A 324 5.10 -11.66 8.54
N ASP A 325 5.55 -11.62 7.29
CA ASP A 325 6.93 -11.31 6.91
C ASP A 325 6.99 -10.04 6.03
N ALA A 326 8.20 -9.58 5.69
CA ALA A 326 8.43 -8.38 4.89
C ALA A 326 7.89 -8.51 3.44
N GLN A 327 7.64 -9.73 2.97
CA GLN A 327 7.12 -10.03 1.63
C GLN A 327 5.59 -9.95 1.58
N THR A 328 4.92 -9.92 2.74
CA THR A 328 3.47 -9.78 2.83
C THR A 328 3.04 -8.36 2.44
N ASN A 329 2.13 -8.24 1.48
CA ASN A 329 1.74 -6.97 0.86
C ASN A 329 0.28 -6.60 1.18
N PHE A 330 0.06 -5.51 1.91
CA PHE A 330 -1.24 -4.98 2.32
C PHE A 330 -1.65 -3.72 1.54
N MET A 331 -1.09 -3.49 0.34
CA MET A 331 -1.40 -2.29 -0.46
C MET A 331 -2.93 -2.16 -0.68
N SER A 332 -3.49 -1.00 -0.33
CA SER A 332 -4.94 -0.71 -0.41
C SER A 332 -5.86 -1.62 0.43
N ALA A 333 -5.32 -2.44 1.33
CA ALA A 333 -6.12 -3.30 2.21
C ALA A 333 -6.99 -2.50 3.20
N VAL A 334 -8.08 -3.09 3.67
CA VAL A 334 -8.92 -2.55 4.74
C VAL A 334 -8.59 -3.29 6.04
N LEU A 335 -7.88 -2.63 6.94
CA LEU A 335 -7.40 -3.10 8.24
C LEU A 335 -7.99 -2.29 9.40
N ASP A 336 -9.12 -1.60 9.17
CA ASP A 336 -9.77 -0.78 10.18
C ASP A 336 -10.07 -1.61 11.45
N GLY A 337 -9.64 -1.11 12.61
CA GLY A 337 -9.83 -1.75 13.91
C GLY A 337 -9.05 -3.05 14.14
N CYS A 338 -8.15 -3.45 13.22
CA CYS A 338 -7.36 -4.67 13.41
C CYS A 338 -6.35 -4.55 14.56
N ASN A 339 -6.00 -5.69 15.17
CA ASN A 339 -4.97 -5.76 16.21
C ASN A 339 -3.66 -6.36 15.65
N LEU A 340 -2.63 -5.54 15.50
CA LEU A 340 -1.27 -5.90 15.06
C LEU A 340 -0.23 -5.71 16.17
N THR A 341 -0.66 -5.56 17.42
CA THR A 341 0.21 -5.33 18.59
C THR A 341 1.37 -6.32 18.65
N GLY A 342 2.59 -5.82 18.90
CA GLY A 342 3.79 -6.65 19.07
C GLY A 342 4.41 -7.21 17.80
N LYS A 343 3.83 -6.96 16.61
CA LYS A 343 4.36 -7.47 15.34
C LYS A 343 5.67 -6.79 14.93
N ASN A 344 6.55 -7.57 14.32
CA ASN A 344 7.60 -7.03 13.48
C ASN A 344 7.04 -6.80 12.08
N LEU A 345 6.88 -5.54 11.69
CA LEU A 345 6.36 -5.13 10.38
C LEU A 345 7.44 -4.40 9.57
N THR A 346 8.71 -4.73 9.81
CA THR A 346 9.85 -4.11 9.14
C THR A 346 9.74 -4.31 7.63
N ASN A 347 9.83 -3.22 6.87
CA ASN A 347 9.71 -3.17 5.40
C ASN A 347 8.36 -3.60 4.80
N ASN A 348 7.30 -3.80 5.61
CA ASN A 348 6.00 -4.15 5.08
C ASN A 348 5.34 -3.01 4.28
N VAL A 349 4.49 -3.39 3.32
CA VAL A 349 3.80 -2.47 2.42
C VAL A 349 2.33 -2.30 2.81
N PHE A 350 1.96 -1.08 3.22
CA PHE A 350 0.60 -0.65 3.57
C PHE A 350 0.16 0.58 2.75
N VAL A 351 0.77 0.79 1.57
CA VAL A 351 0.49 1.96 0.71
C VAL A 351 -1.00 2.03 0.38
N ARG A 352 -1.64 3.18 0.63
CA ARG A 352 -3.08 3.43 0.47
C ARG A 352 -4.01 2.54 1.32
N ALA A 353 -3.50 1.84 2.32
CA ALA A 353 -4.34 1.01 3.20
C ALA A 353 -5.25 1.87 4.08
N SER A 354 -6.47 1.40 4.34
CA SER A 354 -7.32 1.93 5.40
C SER A 354 -6.98 1.22 6.70
N MET A 355 -6.53 1.96 7.70
CA MET A 355 -6.05 1.43 8.98
C MET A 355 -6.62 2.24 10.14
N GLN A 356 -7.88 2.67 10.03
CA GLN A 356 -8.52 3.52 11.04
C GLN A 356 -8.69 2.76 12.35
N GLY A 357 -8.22 3.31 13.46
CA GLY A 357 -8.30 2.65 14.77
C GLY A 357 -7.49 1.35 14.89
N VAL A 358 -6.54 1.10 13.97
CA VAL A 358 -5.65 -0.08 14.06
C VAL A 358 -4.81 -0.02 15.34
N LYS A 359 -4.50 -1.17 15.94
CA LYS A 359 -3.58 -1.27 17.08
C LYS A 359 -2.20 -1.74 16.61
N LEU A 360 -1.20 -0.88 16.72
CA LEU A 360 0.20 -1.08 16.36
C LEU A 360 1.11 -0.92 17.59
N ASP A 361 0.57 -1.08 18.79
CA ASP A 361 1.35 -0.93 20.02
C ASP A 361 2.49 -1.96 20.09
N ASN A 362 3.66 -1.54 20.57
CA ASN A 362 4.86 -2.37 20.67
C ASN A 362 5.31 -3.04 19.35
N THR A 363 4.98 -2.46 18.19
CA THR A 363 5.43 -2.96 16.88
C THR A 363 6.80 -2.40 16.48
N THR A 364 7.49 -3.12 15.59
CA THR A 364 8.67 -2.60 14.86
C THR A 364 8.23 -2.18 13.47
N LEU A 365 8.41 -0.90 13.13
CA LEU A 365 7.91 -0.27 11.90
C LEU A 365 9.05 0.30 11.04
N ASN A 366 10.27 -0.20 11.18
CA ASN A 366 11.41 0.27 10.40
C ASN A 366 11.21 -0.01 8.91
N GLY A 367 11.46 0.97 8.04
CA GLY A 367 11.33 0.83 6.59
C GLY A 367 9.90 0.60 6.07
N VAL A 368 8.89 0.62 6.95
CA VAL A 368 7.49 0.36 6.56
C VAL A 368 6.99 1.41 5.55
N GLN A 369 6.16 0.99 4.61
CA GLN A 369 5.59 1.86 3.57
C GLN A 369 4.11 2.16 3.87
N PHE A 370 3.86 3.28 4.54
CA PHE A 370 2.53 3.84 4.86
C PHE A 370 2.11 4.99 3.93
N ALA A 371 2.76 5.19 2.77
CA ALA A 371 2.41 6.30 1.89
C ALA A 371 0.91 6.27 1.53
N PHE A 372 0.21 7.40 1.70
CA PHE A 372 -1.25 7.55 1.54
C PHE A 372 -2.12 6.65 2.44
N ALA A 373 -1.57 6.00 3.47
CA ALA A 373 -2.37 5.20 4.40
C ALA A 373 -3.21 6.06 5.33
N ASN A 374 -4.38 5.56 5.74
CA ASN A 374 -5.22 6.21 6.74
C ASN A 374 -5.03 5.57 8.11
N LEU A 375 -4.25 6.21 8.98
CA LEU A 375 -3.96 5.80 10.36
C LEU A 375 -4.76 6.61 11.39
N THR A 376 -5.89 7.21 10.99
CA THR A 376 -6.72 8.01 11.90
C THR A 376 -7.08 7.21 13.15
N ASN A 377 -6.83 7.78 14.34
CA ASN A 377 -7.05 7.15 15.64
C ASN A 377 -6.27 5.82 15.86
N ALA A 378 -5.22 5.54 15.09
CA ALA A 378 -4.38 4.36 15.31
C ALA A 378 -3.68 4.43 16.68
N SER A 379 -3.63 3.29 17.38
CA SER A 379 -2.85 3.15 18.61
C SER A 379 -1.43 2.75 18.26
N ILE A 380 -0.45 3.63 18.53
CA ILE A 380 0.96 3.43 18.15
C ILE A 380 1.86 3.79 19.35
N THR A 381 1.80 3.01 20.43
CA THR A 381 2.52 3.27 21.68
C THR A 381 3.61 2.23 21.99
N GLY A 382 4.44 2.49 23.01
CA GLY A 382 5.43 1.52 23.49
C GLY A 382 6.86 1.68 22.97
N GLY A 383 7.30 2.90 22.65
CA GLY A 383 8.69 3.16 22.20
C GLY A 383 8.95 2.70 20.76
N ILE A 384 7.99 2.99 19.88
CA ILE A 384 7.99 2.54 18.49
C ILE A 384 9.18 3.12 17.71
N THR A 385 9.76 2.28 16.85
CA THR A 385 10.81 2.64 15.90
C THR A 385 10.24 2.60 14.48
N MET A 386 10.39 3.72 13.76
CA MET A 386 9.94 3.96 12.38
C MET A 386 11.11 4.46 11.52
N VAL A 387 12.31 4.00 11.82
CA VAL A 387 13.53 4.38 11.12
C VAL A 387 13.41 3.96 9.64
N GLY A 388 13.51 4.90 8.72
CA GLY A 388 13.36 4.71 7.27
C GLY A 388 11.91 4.51 6.82
N ALA A 389 10.92 4.72 7.68
CA ALA A 389 9.52 4.58 7.33
C ALA A 389 9.08 5.68 6.35
N ASN A 390 8.21 5.32 5.41
CA ASN A 390 7.60 6.25 4.47
C ASN A 390 6.12 6.46 4.82
N LEU A 391 5.81 7.60 5.43
CA LEU A 391 4.46 8.07 5.78
C LEU A 391 4.02 9.26 4.91
N ALA A 392 4.61 9.43 3.72
CA ALA A 392 4.25 10.54 2.84
C ALA A 392 2.75 10.54 2.50
N ASN A 393 2.08 11.67 2.67
CA ASN A 393 0.63 11.84 2.46
C ASN A 393 -0.25 10.93 3.35
N ALA A 394 0.29 10.33 4.42
CA ALA A 394 -0.51 9.53 5.34
C ALA A 394 -1.40 10.42 6.22
N ASN A 395 -2.53 9.89 6.67
CA ASN A 395 -3.37 10.53 7.68
C ASN A 395 -3.03 9.96 9.07
N LEU A 396 -2.42 10.79 9.92
CA LEU A 396 -2.00 10.50 11.30
C LEU A 396 -2.89 11.22 12.33
N GLN A 397 -4.11 11.59 11.95
CA GLN A 397 -5.01 12.33 12.82
C GLN A 397 -5.24 11.60 14.16
N ASN A 398 -5.12 12.34 15.27
CA ASN A 398 -5.26 11.84 16.64
C ASN A 398 -4.30 10.67 17.01
N VAL A 399 -3.16 10.54 16.34
CA VAL A 399 -2.16 9.51 16.69
C VAL A 399 -1.20 10.02 17.76
N ASN A 400 -0.93 9.20 18.77
CA ASN A 400 0.07 9.47 19.79
C ASN A 400 1.38 8.74 19.48
N LEU A 401 2.42 9.50 19.14
CA LEU A 401 3.78 9.05 18.85
C LEU A 401 4.79 9.58 19.89
N THR A 402 4.34 9.76 21.15
CA THR A 402 5.23 10.22 22.24
C THR A 402 6.45 9.29 22.37
N GLY A 403 7.64 9.86 22.30
CA GLY A 403 8.92 9.15 22.42
C GLY A 403 9.32 8.31 21.21
N ALA A 404 8.55 8.33 20.11
CA ALA A 404 8.83 7.52 18.93
C ALA A 404 10.18 7.86 18.27
N GLN A 405 10.83 6.86 17.68
CA GLN A 405 12.09 7.00 16.96
C GLN A 405 11.85 7.03 15.45
N LEU A 406 11.81 8.23 14.86
CA LEU A 406 11.64 8.43 13.42
C LEU A 406 12.91 9.01 12.76
N GLY A 407 13.73 9.71 13.54
CA GLY A 407 14.89 10.43 13.08
C GLY A 407 16.13 9.58 12.86
N ALA A 408 17.11 10.19 12.19
CA ALA A 408 18.38 9.58 11.81
C ALA A 408 19.36 9.35 12.97
N LYS A 409 19.03 9.80 14.18
CA LYS A 409 19.87 9.60 15.38
C LYS A 409 19.45 8.35 16.13
N THR A 410 20.40 7.46 16.43
CA THR A 410 20.15 6.36 17.35
C THR A 410 21.11 6.45 18.51
N THR A 411 20.59 6.58 19.74
CA THR A 411 21.43 6.56 20.95
C THR A 411 21.99 5.14 21.14
N LEU A 412 23.31 5.01 21.05
CA LEU A 412 24.00 3.73 21.21
C LEU A 412 24.42 3.51 22.66
N LEU A 413 24.93 4.55 23.32
CA LEU A 413 25.34 4.48 24.72
C LEU A 413 25.28 5.85 25.41
N LYS A 414 25.40 5.81 26.74
CA LYS A 414 25.55 6.99 27.60
C LYS A 414 26.93 6.96 28.23
N ALA A 415 27.68 8.05 28.12
CA ALA A 415 28.99 8.20 28.76
C ALA A 415 28.93 9.27 29.87
N PRO A 416 29.84 9.22 30.87
CA PRO A 416 29.88 10.20 31.96
C PRO A 416 30.19 11.61 31.45
N LEU A 417 29.70 12.65 32.16
CA LEU A 417 30.02 14.03 31.81
C LEU A 417 31.52 14.36 31.96
N SER A 418 32.27 13.63 32.79
CA SER A 418 33.72 13.82 32.97
C SER A 418 34.52 13.65 31.68
N ASP A 419 33.98 12.89 30.74
CA ASP A 419 34.59 12.59 29.45
C ASP A 419 34.62 13.80 28.50
N SER A 420 33.84 14.86 28.79
CA SER A 420 33.78 16.07 27.96
C SER A 420 35.16 16.72 27.80
N SER A 421 35.96 16.73 28.87
CA SER A 421 37.30 17.31 28.88
C SER A 421 38.27 16.60 27.92
N GLN A 422 38.16 15.27 27.81
CA GLN A 422 38.97 14.48 26.89
C GLN A 422 38.53 14.74 25.45
N LEU A 423 37.22 14.74 25.19
CA LEU A 423 36.66 15.06 23.88
C LEU A 423 37.05 16.47 23.41
N ASP A 424 37.03 17.46 24.32
CA ASP A 424 37.47 18.84 24.06
C ASP A 424 38.96 18.93 23.71
N SER A 425 39.79 18.05 24.28
CA SER A 425 41.21 17.94 23.96
C SER A 425 41.52 17.12 22.71
N GLY A 426 40.49 16.66 21.99
CA GLY A 426 40.66 15.84 20.79
C GLY A 426 40.97 14.36 21.06
N GLN A 427 40.71 13.87 22.28
CA GLN A 427 40.90 12.47 22.67
C GLN A 427 39.55 11.76 22.80
N ILE A 428 39.48 10.49 22.41
CA ILE A 428 38.26 9.68 22.56
C ILE A 428 38.33 8.92 23.90
N PRO A 429 37.38 9.16 24.83
CA PRO A 429 37.34 8.47 26.12
C PRO A 429 37.25 6.95 26.02
N ALA A 430 37.78 6.26 27.04
CA ALA A 430 37.72 4.80 27.13
C ALA A 430 36.27 4.27 27.10
N ASP A 431 35.35 4.93 27.79
CA ASP A 431 33.93 4.52 27.86
C ASP A 431 33.26 4.53 26.47
N ILE A 432 33.63 5.51 25.63
CA ILE A 432 33.09 5.63 24.27
C ILE A 432 33.81 4.67 23.31
N SER A 433 35.15 4.66 23.34
CA SER A 433 35.95 3.83 22.43
C SER A 433 35.71 2.34 22.63
N THR A 434 35.64 1.88 23.89
CA THR A 434 35.36 0.49 24.21
C THR A 434 33.89 0.13 23.97
N GLY A 435 32.96 1.02 24.36
CA GLY A 435 31.52 0.80 24.19
C GLY A 435 31.09 0.70 22.73
N LEU A 436 31.70 1.48 21.84
CA LEU A 436 31.45 1.43 20.39
C LEU A 436 32.39 0.48 19.63
N LYS A 437 33.41 -0.07 20.29
CA LYS A 437 34.49 -0.87 19.66
C LYS A 437 35.13 -0.13 18.49
N LEU A 438 35.51 1.13 18.71
CA LEU A 438 36.10 1.98 17.68
C LEU A 438 37.43 1.43 17.18
N SER A 439 37.72 1.64 15.90
CA SER A 439 39.03 1.32 15.35
C SER A 439 40.11 2.25 15.88
N GLY A 440 41.38 1.84 15.79
CA GLY A 440 42.52 2.70 16.14
C GLY A 440 42.65 3.95 15.25
N GLY A 441 41.89 4.06 14.17
CA GLY A 441 41.83 5.22 13.28
C GLY A 441 40.70 6.20 13.58
N ALA A 442 39.90 5.96 14.64
CA ALA A 442 38.82 6.87 15.00
C ALA A 442 39.36 8.24 15.42
N THR A 443 38.70 9.30 14.95
CA THR A 443 39.06 10.69 15.24
C THR A 443 37.90 11.42 15.89
N VAL A 444 38.18 12.45 16.69
CA VAL A 444 37.16 13.32 17.26
C VAL A 444 37.35 14.75 16.76
N GLN A 445 36.25 15.38 16.35
CA GLN A 445 36.16 16.78 16.01
C GLN A 445 35.34 17.49 17.10
N VAL A 446 35.91 18.56 17.67
CA VAL A 446 35.19 19.46 18.58
C VAL A 446 34.30 20.38 17.75
N ILE A 447 32.99 20.25 17.88
CA ILE A 447 32.02 21.11 17.21
C ILE A 447 31.72 22.33 18.09
N GLN A 448 31.40 22.06 19.36
CA GLN A 448 31.19 23.08 20.38
C GLN A 448 31.75 22.56 21.69
N SER A 449 32.81 23.21 22.17
CA SER A 449 33.49 22.77 23.39
C SER A 449 32.54 22.69 24.58
N GLY A 450 32.66 21.60 25.35
CA GLY A 450 31.81 21.29 26.49
C GLY A 450 30.38 20.83 26.14
N LEU A 451 29.96 20.86 24.87
CA LEU A 451 28.59 20.59 24.46
C LEU A 451 28.44 19.52 23.38
N ILE A 452 29.17 19.63 22.26
CA ILE A 452 28.96 18.80 21.06
C ILE A 452 30.31 18.37 20.47
N TRP A 453 30.45 17.07 20.23
CA TRP A 453 31.59 16.47 19.55
C TRP A 453 31.12 15.51 18.46
N GLN A 454 31.95 15.31 17.44
CA GLN A 454 31.73 14.32 16.41
C GLN A 454 32.88 13.32 16.41
N ILE A 455 32.59 12.03 16.55
CA ILE A 455 33.58 10.96 16.39
C ILE A 455 33.37 10.33 15.01
N THR A 456 34.44 10.22 14.24
CA THR A 456 34.42 9.58 12.91
C THR A 456 35.30 8.35 12.95
N ASP A 457 34.73 7.19 12.61
CA ASP A 457 35.44 5.91 12.55
C ASP A 457 35.14 5.21 11.22
N GLY A 458 36.11 5.26 10.29
CA GLY A 458 35.91 4.87 8.90
C GLY A 458 34.81 5.72 8.24
N ALA A 459 33.73 5.07 7.78
CA ALA A 459 32.57 5.74 7.20
C ALA A 459 31.46 6.08 8.22
N THR A 460 31.63 5.68 9.49
CA THR A 460 30.60 5.88 10.52
C THR A 460 30.84 7.18 11.26
N VAL A 461 29.78 7.96 11.43
CA VAL A 461 29.79 9.22 12.19
C VAL A 461 28.92 9.06 13.44
N TYR A 462 29.53 9.33 14.59
CA TYR A 462 28.86 9.41 15.87
C TYR A 462 28.83 10.86 16.34
N GLN A 463 27.68 11.32 16.83
CA GLN A 463 27.55 12.57 17.53
C GLN A 463 27.52 12.31 19.03
N VAL A 464 28.33 13.05 19.79
CA VAL A 464 28.31 13.03 21.25
C VAL A 464 27.73 14.36 21.71
N ASN A 465 26.60 14.31 22.40
CA ASN A 465 25.90 15.48 22.89
C ASN A 465 25.85 15.47 24.42
N ASN A 466 26.29 16.55 25.05
CA ASN A 466 26.10 16.76 26.49
C ASN A 466 24.68 17.28 26.76
N ASN A 467 23.85 16.48 27.44
CA ASN A 467 22.49 16.89 27.82
C ASN A 467 22.39 17.41 29.27
N SER A 468 23.52 17.80 29.87
CA SER A 468 23.69 18.21 31.27
C SER A 468 23.55 17.09 32.32
N TYR A 469 23.19 15.85 31.93
CA TYR A 469 23.15 14.68 32.81
C TYR A 469 24.17 13.61 32.41
N VAL A 470 24.28 13.34 31.12
CA VAL A 470 25.20 12.38 30.50
C VAL A 470 25.64 12.88 29.13
N LEU A 471 26.69 12.28 28.59
CA LEU A 471 27.01 12.37 27.18
C LEU A 471 26.19 11.30 26.43
N LEU A 472 25.28 11.73 25.57
CA LEU A 472 24.56 10.85 24.66
C LEU A 472 25.43 10.61 23.43
N VAL A 473 25.86 9.36 23.26
CA VAL A 473 26.62 8.93 22.09
C VAL A 473 25.66 8.32 21.09
N GLN A 474 25.47 9.01 19.97
CA GLN A 474 24.44 8.73 18.99
C GLN A 474 25.09 8.46 17.64
N GLN A 475 24.65 7.43 16.92
CA GLN A 475 24.99 7.27 15.52
C GLN A 475 24.03 8.09 14.67
N VAL A 476 24.55 8.83 13.69
CA VAL A 476 23.73 9.58 12.73
C VAL A 476 23.74 8.83 11.40
N ASN A 477 22.59 8.34 10.95
CA ASN A 477 22.42 7.75 9.63
C ASN A 477 21.24 8.45 8.91
N THR A 478 21.54 9.44 8.09
CA THR A 478 20.51 10.27 7.43
C THR A 478 19.67 9.50 6.42
N SER A 479 20.19 8.41 5.84
CA SER A 479 19.42 7.51 4.95
C SER A 479 18.27 6.79 5.66
N ASN A 480 18.28 6.82 6.99
CA ASN A 480 17.37 6.10 7.86
C ASN A 480 16.33 7.03 8.51
N ALA A 481 16.29 8.33 8.18
CA ALA A 481 15.20 9.18 8.67
C ALA A 481 13.88 8.81 7.98
N ALA A 482 12.77 8.93 8.72
CA ALA A 482 11.44 8.77 8.15
C ALA A 482 11.08 9.91 7.19
N VAL A 483 10.11 9.64 6.30
CA VAL A 483 9.53 10.62 5.38
C VAL A 483 8.06 10.82 5.74
N LEU A 484 7.66 12.03 6.12
CA LEU A 484 6.30 12.43 6.44
C LEU A 484 5.78 13.52 5.49
N SER A 485 6.42 13.74 4.32
CA SER A 485 6.01 14.82 3.40
C SER A 485 4.51 14.83 3.15
N ASN A 486 3.87 15.99 3.30
CA ASN A 486 2.43 16.22 3.13
C ASN A 486 1.52 15.36 4.01
N ALA A 487 2.03 14.75 5.10
CA ALA A 487 1.19 14.00 6.01
C ALA A 487 0.18 14.92 6.73
N TYR A 488 -1.05 14.42 6.91
CA TYR A 488 -2.07 15.09 7.70
C TYR A 488 -1.94 14.67 9.16
N MET A 489 -1.57 15.60 10.03
CA MET A 489 -1.15 15.36 11.41
C MET A 489 -1.98 16.19 12.40
N PHE A 490 -3.27 16.35 12.13
CA PHE A 490 -4.18 17.06 13.04
C PHE A 490 -4.27 16.32 14.38
N GLU A 491 -4.05 17.04 15.48
CA GLU A 491 -4.06 16.48 16.84
C GLU A 491 -3.00 15.36 17.08
N THR A 492 -1.99 15.25 16.21
CA THR A 492 -0.90 14.27 16.37
C THR A 492 0.10 14.72 17.44
N ASN A 493 0.38 13.84 18.40
CA ASN A 493 1.30 14.10 19.50
C ASN A 493 2.68 13.45 19.25
N LEU A 494 3.74 14.24 19.20
CA LEU A 494 5.13 13.82 19.01
C LEU A 494 6.05 14.29 20.15
N GLN A 495 5.50 14.43 21.37
CA GLN A 495 6.29 14.79 22.54
C GLN A 495 7.47 13.85 22.73
N GLN A 496 8.66 14.38 23.01
CA GLN A 496 9.88 13.60 23.24
C GLN A 496 10.29 12.68 22.07
N ALA A 497 9.65 12.80 20.90
CA ALA A 497 9.99 12.02 19.73
C ALA A 497 11.33 12.46 19.15
N ASN A 498 12.04 11.51 18.57
CA ASN A 498 13.22 11.79 17.77
C ASN A 498 12.80 11.95 16.31
N LEU A 499 12.90 13.17 15.82
CA LEU A 499 12.57 13.63 14.47
C LEU A 499 13.82 14.21 13.76
N PHE A 500 15.02 13.88 14.22
CA PHE A 500 16.24 14.45 13.68
C PHE A 500 16.40 14.10 12.19
N ALA A 501 16.58 15.13 11.35
CA ALA A 501 16.69 15.03 9.89
C ALA A 501 15.48 14.35 9.19
N VAL A 502 14.32 14.29 9.84
CA VAL A 502 13.09 13.78 9.22
C VAL A 502 12.60 14.75 8.16
N GLU A 503 12.16 14.20 7.03
CA GLU A 503 11.56 14.95 5.93
C GLU A 503 10.07 15.17 6.24
N MET A 504 9.70 16.39 6.59
CA MET A 504 8.35 16.79 7.01
C MET A 504 7.81 17.96 6.16
N SER A 505 8.29 18.14 4.92
CA SER A 505 7.80 19.25 4.10
C SER A 505 6.31 19.12 3.81
N GLY A 506 5.58 20.22 3.89
CA GLY A 506 4.15 20.27 3.61
C GLY A 506 3.26 19.59 4.65
N VAL A 507 3.77 19.15 5.81
CA VAL A 507 2.92 18.51 6.84
C VAL A 507 1.86 19.47 7.36
N HIS A 508 0.69 18.92 7.71
CA HIS A 508 -0.39 19.65 8.36
C HIS A 508 -0.44 19.28 9.83
N TRP A 509 0.37 19.93 10.67
CA TRP A 509 0.54 19.59 12.08
C TRP A 509 0.07 20.73 13.00
N TYR A 510 -1.19 20.62 13.42
CA TYR A 510 -1.89 21.61 14.22
C TYR A 510 -3.01 20.93 15.02
N GLY A 511 -3.69 21.70 15.88
CA GLY A 511 -4.74 21.18 16.77
C GLY A 511 -4.35 21.34 18.23
N SER A 512 -5.33 21.21 19.11
CA SER A 512 -5.18 21.49 20.55
C SER A 512 -4.34 20.44 21.30
N GLY A 513 -4.35 19.20 20.82
CA GLY A 513 -3.57 18.08 21.31
C GLY A 513 -2.29 17.81 20.51
N ALA A 514 -2.04 18.57 19.42
CA ALA A 514 -0.78 18.51 18.71
C ALA A 514 0.36 19.07 19.58
N SER A 515 1.47 18.34 19.70
CA SER A 515 2.57 18.74 20.59
C SER A 515 3.93 18.19 20.16
N ALA A 516 4.96 19.03 20.24
CA ALA A 516 6.36 18.72 19.97
C ALA A 516 7.24 18.91 21.22
N LEU A 517 6.63 18.95 22.42
CA LEU A 517 7.33 19.24 23.67
C LEU A 517 8.56 18.33 23.81
N SER A 518 9.74 18.94 23.92
CA SER A 518 11.02 18.23 24.07
C SER A 518 11.38 17.24 22.95
N ALA A 519 10.77 17.35 21.76
CA ALA A 519 11.15 16.55 20.60
C ALA A 519 12.49 17.01 20.01
N ASP A 520 13.25 16.11 19.38
CA ASP A 520 14.45 16.44 18.61
C ASP A 520 14.10 16.57 17.13
N LEU A 521 13.86 17.79 16.65
CA LEU A 521 13.67 18.14 15.23
C LEU A 521 14.93 18.76 14.61
N GLY A 522 16.12 18.52 15.19
CA GLY A 522 17.37 19.03 14.63
C GLY A 522 17.51 18.63 13.16
N GLN A 523 17.84 19.59 12.30
CA GLN A 523 17.94 19.41 10.85
C GLN A 523 16.70 18.88 10.12
N ALA A 524 15.53 18.78 10.78
CA ALA A 524 14.29 18.38 10.13
C ALA A 524 13.91 19.39 9.02
N ASN A 525 13.27 18.89 7.97
CA ASN A 525 12.72 19.73 6.91
C ASN A 525 11.23 19.93 7.12
N LEU A 526 10.81 21.07 7.64
CA LEU A 526 9.43 21.51 7.82
C LEU A 526 9.03 22.57 6.77
N SER A 527 9.71 22.60 5.62
CA SER A 527 9.40 23.59 4.59
C SER A 527 7.97 23.44 4.10
N ASN A 528 7.25 24.54 3.86
CA ASN A 528 5.84 24.56 3.47
C ASN A 528 4.87 23.91 4.49
N ALA A 529 5.31 23.61 5.71
CA ALA A 529 4.44 23.00 6.72
C ALA A 529 3.38 23.98 7.22
N PHE A 530 2.20 23.47 7.55
CA PHE A 530 1.15 24.20 8.24
C PHE A 530 1.20 23.88 9.74
N LEU A 531 1.64 24.87 10.53
CA LEU A 531 1.98 24.74 11.95
C LEU A 531 1.29 25.79 12.82
N SER A 532 0.15 26.32 12.36
CA SER A 532 -0.55 27.39 13.07
C SER A 532 -1.01 26.94 14.46
N GLY A 533 -0.72 27.75 15.48
CA GLY A 533 -1.01 27.47 16.88
C GLY A 533 -0.12 26.39 17.52
N MET A 534 0.83 25.84 16.77
CA MET A 534 1.64 24.73 17.24
C MET A 534 2.65 25.14 18.32
N GLY A 535 2.90 24.27 19.31
CA GLY A 535 3.83 24.50 20.42
C GLY A 535 5.11 23.66 20.35
N PHE A 536 6.24 24.30 20.05
CA PHE A 536 7.59 23.71 20.01
C PHE A 536 8.35 23.89 21.33
N LYS A 537 7.65 23.80 22.46
CA LYS A 537 8.26 24.10 23.75
C LYS A 537 9.42 23.15 24.04
N GLN A 538 10.57 23.69 24.44
CA GLN A 538 11.77 22.90 24.81
C GLN A 538 12.27 21.91 23.73
N SER A 539 11.84 22.03 22.47
CA SER A 539 12.29 21.12 21.41
C SER A 539 13.69 21.51 20.91
N LEU A 540 14.46 20.52 20.44
CA LEU A 540 15.73 20.75 19.77
C LEU A 540 15.45 20.93 18.27
N MET A 541 15.81 22.08 17.69
CA MET A 541 15.46 22.40 16.30
C MET A 541 16.66 22.96 15.53
N GLN A 542 17.88 22.57 15.92
CA GLN A 542 19.07 23.20 15.37
C GLN A 542 19.23 22.90 13.88
N GLY A 543 19.32 23.93 13.05
CA GLY A 543 19.45 23.79 11.60
C GLY A 543 18.23 23.21 10.89
N ALA A 544 17.06 23.20 11.56
CA ALA A 544 15.80 22.86 10.92
C ALA A 544 15.44 23.90 9.84
N SER A 545 14.77 23.48 8.78
CA SER A 545 14.19 24.42 7.81
C SER A 545 12.69 24.51 8.03
N LEU A 546 12.19 25.72 8.22
CA LEU A 546 10.78 26.10 8.26
C LEU A 546 10.48 27.08 7.11
N ASP A 547 11.20 26.96 6.00
CA ASP A 547 11.05 27.85 4.85
C ASP A 547 9.63 27.74 4.29
N TYR A 548 9.00 28.88 3.98
CA TYR A 548 7.61 28.93 3.51
C TYR A 548 6.55 28.32 4.47
N ALA A 549 6.90 28.01 5.72
CA ALA A 549 5.95 27.44 6.67
C ALA A 549 4.94 28.47 7.18
N THR A 550 3.74 28.01 7.53
CA THR A 550 2.72 28.83 8.21
C THR A 550 2.87 28.68 9.73
N LEU A 551 3.32 29.72 10.41
CA LEU A 551 3.69 29.75 11.82
C LEU A 551 2.82 30.70 12.66
N ILE A 552 1.58 30.94 12.21
CA ILE A 552 0.66 31.89 12.86
C ILE A 552 0.32 31.41 14.27
N GLY A 553 0.63 32.23 15.28
CA GLY A 553 0.39 31.89 16.68
C GLY A 553 1.22 30.71 17.19
N THR A 554 2.24 30.27 16.44
CA THR A 554 3.15 29.21 16.86
C THR A 554 4.03 29.67 18.02
N VAL A 555 4.34 28.76 18.94
CA VAL A 555 5.09 29.04 20.16
C VAL A 555 6.41 28.28 20.18
N PHE A 556 7.54 29.00 20.15
CA PHE A 556 8.91 28.44 20.22
C PHE A 556 9.56 28.59 21.59
N ASP A 557 8.77 28.89 22.62
CA ASP A 557 9.21 29.06 24.01
C ASP A 557 10.15 27.92 24.50
N GLY A 558 11.42 28.22 24.70
CA GLY A 558 12.46 27.28 25.14
C GLY A 558 13.03 26.37 24.04
N ALA A 559 12.57 26.50 22.80
CA ALA A 559 13.12 25.75 21.67
C ALA A 559 14.57 26.17 21.38
N ASN A 560 15.43 25.20 21.08
CA ASN A 560 16.78 25.49 20.63
C ASN A 560 16.81 25.65 19.11
N LEU A 561 16.88 26.90 18.64
CA LEU A 561 16.89 27.28 17.23
C LEU A 561 18.29 27.70 16.74
N SER A 562 19.35 27.36 17.48
CA SER A 562 20.73 27.65 17.08
C SER A 562 21.13 26.91 15.79
N PRO A 563 22.28 27.22 15.18
CA PRO A 563 22.82 26.43 14.08
C PRO A 563 23.07 24.98 14.50
N SER A 564 22.97 24.06 13.55
CA SER A 564 23.35 22.67 13.73
C SER A 564 24.86 22.52 13.96
N SER A 565 25.30 21.30 14.30
CA SER A 565 26.72 20.95 14.38
C SER A 565 27.50 21.16 13.08
N SER A 566 26.82 21.14 11.93
CA SER A 566 27.39 21.44 10.61
C SER A 566 27.31 22.93 10.24
N LEU A 567 27.01 23.79 11.22
CA LEU A 567 26.82 25.23 11.06
C LEU A 567 25.66 25.61 10.13
N LYS A 568 24.75 24.66 9.82
CA LYS A 568 23.53 24.96 9.08
C LYS A 568 22.61 25.79 9.99
N PRO A 569 22.27 27.04 9.62
CA PRO A 569 21.36 27.84 10.41
C PRO A 569 19.94 27.30 10.37
N THR A 570 19.17 27.57 11.42
CA THR A 570 17.73 27.39 11.36
C THR A 570 17.15 28.43 10.40
N SER A 571 16.30 27.97 9.48
CA SER A 571 15.77 28.82 8.40
C SER A 571 14.27 29.00 8.53
N PHE A 572 13.82 30.24 8.34
CA PHE A 572 12.43 30.68 8.31
C PHE A 572 12.18 31.52 7.05
N ALA A 573 12.95 31.28 5.98
CA ALA A 573 12.87 32.13 4.80
C ALA A 573 11.46 32.06 4.23
N PHE A 574 10.86 33.22 3.95
CA PHE A 574 9.49 33.33 3.44
C PHE A 574 8.39 32.74 4.36
N ALA A 575 8.69 32.42 5.62
CA ALA A 575 7.70 31.87 6.55
C ALA A 575 6.71 32.95 7.01
N ALA A 576 5.45 32.54 7.26
CA ALA A 576 4.42 33.42 7.81
C ALA A 576 4.43 33.35 9.34
N MET A 577 5.02 34.35 10.00
CA MET A 577 5.38 34.33 11.44
C MET A 577 4.55 35.30 12.29
N GLN A 578 3.31 35.57 11.90
CA GLN A 578 2.45 36.51 12.61
C GLN A 578 2.04 35.95 13.98
N SER A 579 2.16 36.76 15.04
CA SER A 579 1.88 36.34 16.42
C SER A 579 2.71 35.14 16.91
N THR A 580 3.79 34.77 16.20
CA THR A 580 4.70 33.73 16.65
C THR A 580 5.42 34.21 17.92
N SER A 581 5.50 33.36 18.94
CA SER A 581 6.18 33.65 20.21
C SER A 581 7.57 33.03 20.27
N PHE A 582 8.53 33.80 20.76
CA PHE A 582 9.86 33.34 21.18
C PHE A 582 10.13 33.65 22.67
N ALA A 583 9.09 33.92 23.46
CA ALA A 583 9.16 34.68 24.72
C ALA A 583 10.07 34.10 25.81
N SER A 584 10.45 32.82 25.76
CA SER A 584 11.39 32.20 26.70
C SER A 584 12.61 31.61 25.99
N THR A 585 13.81 32.15 26.30
CA THR A 585 15.17 31.62 26.05
C THR A 585 15.54 31.01 24.69
N SER A 586 14.66 31.04 23.67
CA SER A 586 14.96 30.50 22.35
C SER A 586 15.94 31.42 21.64
N THR A 587 17.18 30.95 21.47
CA THR A 587 18.26 31.68 20.81
C THR A 587 18.14 31.50 19.30
N LEU A 588 17.95 32.61 18.58
CA LEU A 588 17.75 32.64 17.13
C LEU A 588 19.05 33.10 16.41
N TYR A 589 20.18 32.60 16.88
CA TYR A 589 21.51 33.01 16.41
C TYR A 589 21.80 32.47 15.01
N ASN A 590 22.33 33.35 14.14
CA ASN A 590 22.65 33.04 12.74
C ASN A 590 21.44 32.55 11.92
N ALA A 591 20.21 32.78 12.40
CA ALA A 591 19.02 32.33 11.71
C ALA A 591 18.81 33.06 10.38
N ASN A 592 18.10 32.41 9.46
CA ASN A 592 17.72 33.00 8.19
C ASN A 592 16.24 33.39 8.22
N LEU A 593 15.95 34.69 8.35
CA LEU A 593 14.60 35.26 8.34
C LEU A 593 14.26 35.92 7.00
N THR A 594 15.04 35.68 5.93
CA THR A 594 14.89 36.39 4.65
C THR A 594 13.44 36.35 4.15
N ASN A 595 12.84 37.52 3.92
CA ASN A 595 11.45 37.70 3.49
C ASN A 595 10.37 37.03 4.37
N ALA A 596 10.70 36.68 5.62
CA ALA A 596 9.71 36.18 6.57
C ALA A 596 8.67 37.28 6.90
N ALA A 597 7.42 36.89 7.07
CA ALA A 597 6.31 37.79 7.36
C ALA A 597 6.13 37.95 8.88
N LEU A 598 6.80 38.95 9.47
CA LEU A 598 6.72 39.24 10.90
C LEU A 598 5.70 40.33 11.17
N ALA A 599 4.87 40.17 12.21
CA ALA A 599 3.95 41.19 12.67
C ALA A 599 4.65 42.11 13.68
N LEU A 600 4.70 43.41 13.39
CA LEU A 600 5.10 44.44 14.35
C LEU A 600 3.85 44.93 15.12
N ALA A 601 4.03 45.89 16.03
CA ALA A 601 2.92 46.47 16.79
C ALA A 601 1.78 47.03 15.90
N ASN A 602 2.13 47.52 14.71
CA ASN A 602 1.20 48.08 13.73
C ASN A 602 0.71 47.05 12.68
N GLY A 603 1.16 45.79 12.73
CA GLY A 603 0.87 44.74 11.76
C GLY A 603 2.09 44.30 10.94
N VAL A 604 1.87 43.53 9.87
CA VAL A 604 2.93 43.01 8.99
C VAL A 604 3.32 44.08 7.97
N PRO A 605 4.56 44.58 7.94
CA PRO A 605 4.98 45.56 6.95
C PRO A 605 4.99 44.92 5.55
N LEU A 606 4.24 45.49 4.60
CA LEU A 606 4.05 44.92 3.26
C LEU A 606 4.84 45.64 2.18
N PHE A 607 4.64 46.96 2.05
CA PHE A 607 5.29 47.81 1.07
C PHE A 607 5.17 49.28 1.47
N THR A 608 5.89 50.16 0.77
CA THR A 608 5.87 51.61 1.00
C THR A 608 5.15 52.35 -0.13
N LEU A 609 4.52 53.45 0.22
CA LEU A 609 3.91 54.42 -0.68
C LEU A 609 4.63 55.76 -0.56
N ASP A 610 4.65 56.52 -1.65
CA ASP A 610 5.19 57.87 -1.68
C ASP A 610 4.32 58.85 -0.87
N VAL A 611 4.94 59.86 -0.27
CA VAL A 611 4.23 60.86 0.56
C VAL A 611 3.23 61.71 -0.21
N SER A 612 3.29 61.75 -1.54
CA SER A 612 2.29 62.39 -2.38
C SER A 612 0.87 61.84 -2.18
N PHE A 613 0.72 60.62 -1.65
CA PHE A 613 -0.59 60.05 -1.36
C PHE A 613 -1.29 60.69 -0.15
N VAL A 614 -0.59 61.40 0.75
CA VAL A 614 -1.16 61.95 2.00
C VAL A 614 -2.41 62.81 1.77
N SER A 615 -2.38 63.71 0.77
CA SER A 615 -3.51 64.59 0.46
C SER A 615 -4.74 63.79 0.04
N SER A 616 -4.56 62.75 -0.78
CA SER A 616 -5.63 61.88 -1.24
C SER A 616 -6.14 60.92 -0.15
N LEU A 617 -5.29 60.46 0.75
CA LEU A 617 -5.70 59.62 1.88
C LEU A 617 -6.54 60.41 2.89
N ASN A 618 -6.22 61.69 3.10
CA ASN A 618 -6.96 62.59 3.99
C ASN A 618 -8.39 62.92 3.52
N THR A 619 -8.74 62.66 2.25
CA THR A 619 -10.12 62.85 1.79
C THR A 619 -11.07 61.74 2.24
N GLY A 620 -10.54 60.63 2.79
CA GLY A 620 -11.36 59.47 3.16
C GLY A 620 -11.77 58.58 1.98
N THR A 621 -11.25 58.82 0.77
CA THR A 621 -11.66 58.09 -0.44
C THR A 621 -10.48 57.36 -1.10
N ILE A 622 -10.71 56.13 -1.56
CA ILE A 622 -9.68 55.35 -2.28
C ILE A 622 -9.59 55.83 -3.73
N SER A 623 -8.51 56.52 -4.08
CA SER A 623 -8.25 57.02 -5.44
C SER A 623 -7.86 55.90 -6.42
N THR A 624 -8.04 56.13 -7.73
CA THR A 624 -7.59 55.18 -8.78
C THR A 624 -6.09 54.92 -8.68
N ALA A 625 -5.29 55.96 -8.42
CA ALA A 625 -3.85 55.83 -8.24
C ALA A 625 -3.49 54.92 -7.05
N LEU A 626 -4.22 55.04 -5.93
CA LEU A 626 -4.01 54.18 -4.76
C LEU A 626 -4.35 52.72 -5.07
N ARG A 627 -5.46 52.47 -5.79
CA ARG A 627 -5.81 51.11 -6.25
C ARG A 627 -4.73 50.52 -7.14
N THR A 628 -4.21 51.29 -8.10
CA THR A 628 -3.12 50.85 -8.97
C THR A 628 -1.85 50.54 -8.18
N ALA A 629 -1.50 51.36 -7.19
CA ALA A 629 -0.32 51.14 -6.36
C ALA A 629 -0.41 49.80 -5.59
N PHE A 630 -1.56 49.51 -4.97
CA PHE A 630 -1.82 48.23 -4.31
C PHE A 630 -1.82 47.04 -5.28
N ALA A 631 -2.41 47.19 -6.47
CA ALA A 631 -2.45 46.13 -7.49
C ALA A 631 -1.06 45.78 -8.03
N ASN A 632 -0.17 46.77 -8.21
CA ASN A 632 1.20 46.57 -8.71
C ASN A 632 2.07 45.70 -7.81
N VAL A 633 1.72 45.58 -6.52
CA VAL A 633 2.42 44.75 -5.52
C VAL A 633 1.59 43.55 -5.07
N ALA A 634 0.59 43.15 -5.88
CA ALA A 634 -0.27 41.99 -5.66
C ALA A 634 -1.18 42.06 -4.40
N TYR A 635 -1.46 43.26 -3.88
CA TYR A 635 -2.41 43.49 -2.77
C TYR A 635 -3.68 44.21 -3.24
N THR A 636 -4.29 43.74 -4.33
CA THR A 636 -5.44 44.40 -4.97
C THR A 636 -6.56 44.72 -3.98
N LEU A 637 -7.00 45.99 -4.01
CA LEU A 637 -8.12 46.45 -3.21
C LEU A 637 -9.46 46.09 -3.87
N VAL A 638 -10.36 45.50 -3.11
CA VAL A 638 -11.68 45.07 -3.55
C VAL A 638 -12.52 46.30 -3.95
N GLY A 639 -13.49 46.13 -4.85
CA GLY A 639 -14.28 47.25 -5.38
C GLY A 639 -14.92 48.09 -4.27
N VAL A 640 -15.45 47.42 -3.25
CA VAL A 640 -16.14 48.00 -2.08
C VAL A 640 -15.21 48.37 -0.92
N ALA A 641 -13.88 48.36 -1.10
CA ALA A 641 -12.93 48.72 -0.05
C ALA A 641 -13.21 50.13 0.50
N GLY A 642 -13.17 50.27 1.82
CA GLY A 642 -13.41 51.52 2.53
C GLY A 642 -12.12 52.08 3.12
N LEU A 643 -11.98 53.41 3.17
CA LEU A 643 -10.86 54.10 3.79
C LEU A 643 -11.35 54.97 4.96
N THR A 644 -10.68 54.85 6.10
CA THR A 644 -10.92 55.62 7.31
C THR A 644 -9.69 56.44 7.65
N VAL A 645 -9.87 57.74 7.89
CA VAL A 645 -8.81 58.61 8.42
C VAL A 645 -8.72 58.40 9.92
N VAL A 646 -7.65 57.76 10.40
CA VAL A 646 -7.42 57.52 11.83
C VAL A 646 -6.85 58.76 12.48
N GLN A 647 -5.82 59.35 11.85
CA GLN A 647 -5.24 60.63 12.22
C GLN A 647 -4.80 61.36 10.95
N ALA A 648 -5.42 62.50 10.66
CA ALA A 648 -5.16 63.25 9.44
C ALA A 648 -3.67 63.63 9.35
N GLY A 649 -3.04 63.29 8.23
CA GLY A 649 -1.62 63.56 7.97
C GLY A 649 -0.65 62.50 8.52
N SER A 650 -1.09 61.50 9.29
CA SER A 650 -0.16 60.50 9.85
C SER A 650 -0.66 59.06 9.87
N ALA A 651 -1.97 58.78 9.91
CA ALA A 651 -2.48 57.41 10.00
C ALA A 651 -3.84 57.22 9.31
N TRP A 652 -3.97 56.11 8.59
CA TRP A 652 -5.19 55.72 7.86
C TRP A 652 -5.41 54.21 7.94
N GLN A 653 -6.64 53.78 7.76
CA GLN A 653 -7.00 52.37 7.71
C GLN A 653 -7.79 52.08 6.45
N ILE A 654 -7.49 50.99 5.77
CA ILE A 654 -8.27 50.48 4.64
C ILE A 654 -8.92 49.16 5.06
N ALA A 655 -10.24 49.13 5.07
CA ALA A 655 -11.01 47.91 5.17
C ALA A 655 -11.17 47.33 3.76
N ASN A 656 -10.46 46.23 3.50
CA ASN A 656 -10.41 45.54 2.22
C ASN A 656 -11.26 44.26 2.25
N ILE A 657 -12.52 44.40 2.65
CA ILE A 657 -13.45 43.28 2.85
C ILE A 657 -14.66 43.49 1.95
N ASP A 658 -15.03 42.49 1.16
CA ASP A 658 -16.32 42.44 0.46
C ASP A 658 -17.20 41.37 1.11
N SER A 659 -18.10 41.80 1.99
CA SER A 659 -19.03 40.91 2.70
C SER A 659 -20.02 40.18 1.76
N GLN A 660 -20.17 40.66 0.52
CA GLN A 660 -21.09 40.07 -0.47
C GLN A 660 -20.40 39.01 -1.35
N ASN A 661 -19.06 38.95 -1.37
CA ASN A 661 -18.30 37.94 -2.11
C ASN A 661 -17.80 36.82 -1.18
N ALA A 662 -18.21 35.59 -1.47
CA ALA A 662 -18.03 34.43 -0.57
C ALA A 662 -16.60 33.87 -0.48
N ALA A 663 -15.62 34.42 -1.22
CA ALA A 663 -14.24 33.96 -1.21
C ALA A 663 -13.27 35.14 -1.39
N GLN A 664 -12.64 35.55 -0.30
CA GLN A 664 -11.52 36.49 -0.31
C GLN A 664 -10.35 35.93 0.48
N THR A 665 -9.15 36.10 -0.08
CA THR A 665 -7.88 35.66 0.49
C THR A 665 -6.90 36.82 0.51
N GLY A 666 -6.19 37.01 1.61
CA GLY A 666 -5.22 38.10 1.79
C GLY A 666 -5.49 38.89 3.07
N TYR A 667 -5.03 40.14 3.12
CA TYR A 667 -5.31 41.03 4.25
C TYR A 667 -6.65 41.72 4.06
N GLY A 668 -7.57 41.52 5.02
CA GLY A 668 -8.84 42.21 5.11
C GLY A 668 -8.73 43.63 5.63
N ASN A 669 -7.65 43.94 6.34
CA ASN A 669 -7.38 45.28 6.81
C ASN A 669 -5.93 45.67 6.53
N PHE A 670 -5.76 46.87 6.01
CA PHE A 670 -4.46 47.53 5.94
C PHE A 670 -4.44 48.73 6.88
N TYR A 671 -3.32 48.90 7.58
CA TYR A 671 -3.01 50.10 8.33
C TYR A 671 -1.91 50.85 7.60
N LEU A 672 -2.08 52.16 7.40
CA LEU A 672 -1.14 53.01 6.70
C LEU A 672 -0.63 54.04 7.69
N ALA A 673 0.68 54.13 7.88
CA ALA A 673 1.30 55.10 8.76
C ALA A 673 2.35 55.91 8.02
N LEU A 674 2.35 57.23 8.21
CA LEU A 674 3.45 58.07 7.79
C LEU A 674 4.65 57.80 8.72
N GLU A 675 5.71 57.24 8.17
CA GLU A 675 6.96 56.99 8.89
C GLU A 675 8.07 57.90 8.40
N SER A 676 8.90 58.34 9.34
CA SER A 676 10.04 59.23 9.09
C SER A 676 11.33 58.42 9.22
N GLN A 677 12.15 58.37 8.16
CA GLN A 677 13.54 57.92 8.29
C GLN A 677 14.31 58.89 9.21
N LYS A 678 15.38 58.39 9.87
CA LYS A 678 16.33 59.25 10.61
C LYS A 678 17.01 60.34 9.74
N ASN A 679 16.87 60.28 8.41
CA ASN A 679 17.44 61.22 7.44
C ASN A 679 16.43 62.21 6.82
N GLY A 680 15.23 62.37 7.39
CA GLY A 680 14.24 63.36 6.94
C GLY A 680 13.43 62.97 5.70
N LEU A 681 13.68 61.79 5.11
CA LEU A 681 12.81 61.20 4.09
C LEU A 681 11.60 60.56 4.77
N SER A 682 10.41 61.04 4.43
CA SER A 682 9.15 60.46 4.90
C SER A 682 8.58 59.54 3.82
N PHE A 683 7.90 58.49 4.24
CA PHE A 683 7.18 57.56 3.36
C PHE A 683 5.96 57.02 4.12
N ILE A 684 4.98 56.48 3.39
CA ILE A 684 3.82 55.85 4.01
C ILE A 684 4.08 54.34 4.03
N GLN A 685 4.25 53.76 5.22
CA GLN A 685 4.34 52.31 5.38
C GLN A 685 2.95 51.71 5.37
N VAL A 686 2.73 50.69 4.53
CA VAL A 686 1.51 49.88 4.51
C VAL A 686 1.74 48.61 5.31
N TYR A 687 0.88 48.37 6.30
CA TYR A 687 0.87 47.18 7.13
C TYR A 687 -0.38 46.34 6.85
N GLY A 688 -0.22 45.02 6.78
CA GLY A 688 -1.33 44.07 6.88
C GLY A 688 -1.70 43.86 8.35
N ALA A 689 -2.90 44.31 8.74
CA ALA A 689 -3.32 44.33 10.14
C ALA A 689 -4.20 43.13 10.53
N ALA A 690 -4.96 42.57 9.59
CA ALA A 690 -5.72 41.33 9.81
C ALA A 690 -5.86 40.57 8.49
N PRO A 691 -5.55 39.28 8.43
CA PRO A 691 -5.92 38.44 7.31
C PRO A 691 -7.45 38.30 7.30
N LEU A 692 -8.03 38.16 6.11
CA LEU A 692 -9.42 37.82 5.94
C LEU A 692 -9.50 36.42 5.36
N LEU A 693 -10.26 35.56 6.04
CA LEU A 693 -10.76 34.33 5.49
C LEU A 693 -12.29 34.40 5.53
N LEU A 694 -12.89 34.52 4.34
CA LEU A 694 -14.31 34.27 4.13
C LEU A 694 -14.42 32.92 3.42
N LEU A 695 -14.89 31.90 4.14
CA LEU A 695 -15.23 30.60 3.57
C LEU A 695 -16.74 30.39 3.65
N ASN A 696 -17.31 29.85 2.58
CA ASN A 696 -18.60 29.17 2.64
C ASN A 696 -18.40 27.89 3.44
N ALA A 697 -18.99 27.82 4.64
CA ALA A 697 -19.21 26.53 5.24
C ALA A 697 -20.22 25.77 4.37
N ASP A 698 -19.91 24.49 4.12
CA ASP A 698 -20.83 23.37 3.91
C ASP A 698 -21.94 23.44 2.83
N GLY A 699 -21.91 24.39 1.89
CA GLY A 699 -22.92 24.47 0.82
C GLY A 699 -24.33 24.80 1.34
N LYS A 700 -24.45 25.26 2.59
CA LYS A 700 -25.72 25.63 3.25
C LYS A 700 -25.82 27.12 3.63
N GLY A 701 -24.90 27.96 3.18
CA GLY A 701 -25.03 29.42 3.27
C GLY A 701 -24.60 30.06 4.59
N GLY A 702 -23.80 29.37 5.41
CA GLY A 702 -23.13 29.97 6.57
C GLY A 702 -21.78 30.58 6.18
N GLN A 703 -21.63 31.90 6.29
CA GLN A 703 -20.33 32.57 6.22
C GLN A 703 -19.65 32.54 7.59
N VAL A 704 -18.45 31.98 7.70
CA VAL A 704 -17.60 32.13 8.90
C VAL A 704 -16.60 33.25 8.65
N GLN A 705 -16.74 34.35 9.37
CA GLN A 705 -15.76 35.44 9.37
C GLN A 705 -14.75 35.18 10.51
N LEU A 706 -13.54 34.75 10.15
CA LEU A 706 -12.41 34.69 11.08
C LEU A 706 -11.58 35.96 10.92
N GLN A 707 -11.90 36.99 11.72
CA GLN A 707 -11.03 38.16 11.86
C GLN A 707 -10.03 37.89 12.99
N LEU A 708 -8.90 37.29 12.64
CA LEU A 708 -7.77 37.16 13.56
C LEU A 708 -7.05 38.51 13.59
N ALA A 709 -7.17 39.26 14.69
CA ALA A 709 -6.21 40.33 14.94
C ALA A 709 -4.88 39.66 15.28
N PHE A 710 -3.86 39.84 14.45
CA PHE A 710 -2.54 39.32 14.77
C PHE A 710 -1.90 40.16 15.86
N GLY A 711 -1.54 39.51 16.97
CA GLY A 711 -0.58 40.07 17.91
C GLY A 711 0.81 40.20 17.26
N PRO A 712 1.66 41.09 17.79
CA PRO A 712 3.04 41.23 17.34
C PRO A 712 3.79 39.90 17.49
N THR A 713 4.68 39.61 16.54
CA THR A 713 5.65 38.54 16.64
C THR A 713 6.56 38.83 17.83
N GLY A 714 6.65 37.91 18.78
CA GLY A 714 7.41 38.04 20.02
C GLY A 714 8.92 37.88 19.82
N LEU A 715 9.50 38.50 18.79
CA LEU A 715 10.93 38.52 18.49
C LEU A 715 11.56 39.78 19.10
N THR A 716 12.68 39.62 19.80
CA THR A 716 13.42 40.70 20.46
C THR A 716 14.87 40.77 19.98
N GLU A 717 15.50 41.93 20.15
CA GLU A 717 16.92 42.14 19.78
C GLU A 717 17.87 41.15 20.47
N GLN A 718 17.57 40.74 21.71
CA GLN A 718 18.41 39.82 22.49
C GLN A 718 18.50 38.41 21.90
N GLN A 719 17.58 38.06 21.00
CA GLN A 719 17.52 36.72 20.39
C GLN A 719 18.32 36.62 19.10
N LEU A 720 18.77 37.76 18.56
CA LEU A 720 19.50 37.85 17.30
C LEU A 720 20.99 38.07 17.56
N ASN A 721 21.82 37.71 16.58
CA ASN A 721 23.25 38.02 16.58
C ASN A 721 23.72 38.57 15.23
N GLY A 722 24.97 39.04 15.15
CA GLY A 722 25.53 39.68 13.97
C GLY A 722 25.47 38.86 12.66
N ASN A 723 25.31 37.55 12.73
CA ASN A 723 25.21 36.70 11.53
C ASN A 723 23.76 36.38 11.11
N THR A 724 22.77 36.82 11.89
CA THR A 724 21.35 36.62 11.58
C THR A 724 20.99 37.40 10.32
N THR A 725 20.39 36.73 9.33
CA THR A 725 19.84 37.40 8.15
C THR A 725 18.42 37.83 8.46
N CYS A 726 18.16 39.14 8.47
CA CYS A 726 16.86 39.73 8.79
C CYS A 726 15.90 39.62 7.59
N PRO A 727 14.59 39.85 7.78
CA PRO A 727 13.60 39.86 6.69
C PRO A 727 14.00 40.73 5.49
N SER A 728 14.64 41.88 5.73
CA SER A 728 15.19 42.78 4.70
C SER A 728 16.31 42.17 3.85
N GLY A 729 16.77 40.95 4.15
CA GLY A 729 17.93 40.30 3.54
C GLY A 729 19.28 40.80 4.08
N MET A 730 19.29 41.85 4.90
CA MET A 730 20.50 42.37 5.54
C MET A 730 20.83 41.60 6.81
N ARG A 731 22.12 41.54 7.17
CA ARG A 731 22.54 40.99 8.46
C ARG A 731 22.24 41.94 9.62
N TYR A 732 21.91 41.38 10.78
CA TYR A 732 21.68 42.16 12.01
C TYR A 732 22.90 43.01 12.41
N SER A 733 24.13 42.56 12.08
CA SER A 733 25.35 43.35 12.33
C SER A 733 25.39 44.71 11.64
N TYR A 734 24.53 44.96 10.66
CA TYR A 734 24.43 46.25 9.99
C TYR A 734 23.57 47.26 10.75
N LEU A 735 23.00 46.90 11.91
CA LEU A 735 22.33 47.85 12.80
C LEU A 735 23.32 48.97 13.16
N SER A 736 23.05 50.17 12.66
CA SER A 736 23.90 51.36 12.76
C SER A 736 23.01 52.58 12.95
N ASP A 737 23.60 53.77 13.08
CA ASP A 737 22.83 55.01 13.27
C ASP A 737 21.75 55.26 12.20
N TYR A 738 21.89 54.65 11.02
CA TYR A 738 21.00 54.81 9.85
C TYR A 738 19.97 53.70 9.66
N MET A 739 20.00 52.61 10.43
CA MET A 739 19.02 51.52 10.34
C MET A 739 18.34 51.28 11.68
N THR A 740 17.01 51.19 11.68
CA THR A 740 16.23 50.82 12.86
C THR A 740 15.96 49.33 12.90
N TYR A 741 15.63 48.80 14.08
CA TYR A 741 15.17 47.42 14.24
C TYR A 741 13.96 47.13 13.33
N ALA A 742 12.97 48.03 13.29
CA ALA A 742 11.79 47.90 12.45
C ALA A 742 12.14 47.81 10.94
N MET A 743 13.12 48.59 10.47
CA MET A 743 13.59 48.54 9.09
C MET A 743 14.26 47.21 8.75
N LEU A 744 15.07 46.66 9.66
CA LEU A 744 15.66 45.33 9.48
C LEU A 744 14.60 44.24 9.41
N MET A 745 13.53 44.36 10.20
CA MET A 745 12.39 43.45 10.25
C MET A 745 11.39 43.64 9.11
N THR A 746 11.58 44.65 8.26
CA THR A 746 10.76 44.84 7.04
C THR A 746 11.29 43.96 5.92
N PRO A 747 10.46 43.12 5.28
CA PRO A 747 10.92 42.19 4.26
C PRO A 747 11.32 42.91 2.96
N ALA A 748 12.31 42.38 2.25
CA ALA A 748 12.79 42.97 0.99
C ALA A 748 11.80 42.75 -0.17
N LEU A 749 11.05 41.66 -0.11
CA LEU A 749 9.94 41.37 -1.02
C LEU A 749 8.64 41.36 -0.22
N PRO A 750 7.50 41.74 -0.85
CA PRO A 750 6.19 41.48 -0.29
C PRO A 750 6.09 40.03 0.19
N PRO A 751 5.81 39.78 1.49
CA PRO A 751 5.68 38.42 1.98
C PRO A 751 4.46 37.76 1.33
N LEU A 752 4.51 36.45 1.12
CA LEU A 752 3.34 35.72 0.65
C LEU A 752 2.28 35.72 1.75
N PRO A 753 1.00 36.01 1.43
CA PRO A 753 -0.08 35.78 2.38
C PRO A 753 -0.15 34.27 2.69
N PRO A 754 -0.60 33.89 3.90
CA PRO A 754 -0.80 32.49 4.24
C PRO A 754 -1.70 31.82 3.21
N THR A 755 -1.23 30.72 2.60
CA THR A 755 -2.06 29.92 1.70
C THR A 755 -3.18 29.28 2.51
N CYS A 756 -4.42 29.42 2.04
CA CYS A 756 -5.58 28.82 2.70
C CYS A 756 -5.50 27.29 2.62
N LEU A 757 -5.95 26.60 3.67
CA LEU A 757 -6.18 25.16 3.68
C LEU A 757 -7.16 24.81 2.55
N ASN A 758 -6.65 24.37 1.40
CA ASN A 758 -7.43 23.50 0.52
C ASN A 758 -7.48 22.15 1.24
N CYS A 759 -8.53 21.94 2.03
CA CYS A 759 -8.88 20.61 2.49
C CYS A 759 -8.99 19.72 1.26
N TRP A 760 -8.27 18.60 1.31
CA TRP A 760 -8.24 17.58 0.27
C TRP A 760 -9.66 17.22 -0.17
N ASN A 761 -9.92 17.26 -1.49
CA ASN A 761 -11.02 16.52 -2.11
C ASN A 761 -10.67 15.04 -2.16
#